data_AF-A0A7L5AVD4-F1
#
_entry.id   AF-A0A7L5AVD4-F1
#
_cell.length_a   1.000
_cell.length_b   1.000
_cell.length_c   1.000
_cell.angle_alpha   90.00
_cell.angle_beta   90.00
_cell.angle_gamma   90.00
#
_symmetry.space_group_name_H-M   'P 1'
#
loop_
_entity.id
_entity.type
_entity.pdbx_description
1 polymer ?
#
loop_
_entity_poly.entity_id
_entity_poly.type
_entity_poly.pdbx_seq_one_letter_code
_entity_poly.pdbx_strand_id
1 'polypeptide(L)'
;MVRVQQVVSTVALVLGVVALVVVPRLAIGLVPALFMTGCLLVVGLLARTRTLGLRPLLLLMGISAPWSLLIAHATLVIGEAIGLSTADDGARIALAAFVEEPGKLLPLLALALLAPGRVRRLAAVDWALLGFATGAGFTIAEDGARRLVPPGLIAELLGEDRLQYSLNPWTAGRFLIHGGSWAENLLELDTPVEVVATGHQVPTMGVAMGIALGLALWRTAKPWWRAVAWLPPVVMLTMAIVDHACYNATVGWTGWADQDTAIPTWIRLAWHVRGQGRTQIAVSVVLFIACMLVDARRRHRAGVFGDVVIEAPKAPALPMTGVPLALRAPVQAVVWLAAYTWSDLAIIAAAYGDRTLSRRARMAEGRAMGVQVRGVRQDAMTVTTPGTEPAARNAFRLVALTVGAVMLAVCLWYGTALAQDIGSWLQQPDWPYFFAGLLDGLAQWWDSLGVLGQILVTALAVLLLAWAGLSVAAALGAVGVGTWVLSHGRGIATFLQDPAAATRSYAANATWEQLLLDGADFALTFIPGSALGLGTRKAARTAAESVAVSRAARREIAGLTEVNNLFAQRDAAKAVRVWTEQQVTDWVSGLHTVVRRPYNSAIQYQHRVLGTNVEHVIPTGVPGETIVADAVTKEGNIAVAWEAKYTEGGANSLYEGGRPDFLYKKLDDEIKRYGRVISNPDNPVRGLTIITNTEKAAEFLSSRIRSILGEDFPLTIKVAP
;
A
#
# COMPACT_ATOMS: atom_id res chain seq x y z
N MET A 1 17.12 13.26 18.57
CA MET A 1 17.19 12.40 17.37
C MET A 1 17.80 13.06 16.14
N VAL A 2 17.43 14.29 15.75
CA VAL A 2 18.09 15.00 14.62
C VAL A 2 19.62 15.09 14.81
N ARG A 3 20.09 15.39 16.03
CA ARG A 3 21.52 15.40 16.36
C ARG A 3 22.20 14.04 16.19
N VAL A 4 21.57 12.95 16.62
CA VAL A 4 22.12 11.59 16.48
C VAL A 4 22.23 11.18 15.02
N GLN A 5 21.21 11.46 14.21
CA GLN A 5 21.24 11.14 12.78
C GLN A 5 22.25 12.00 12.01
N GLN A 6 22.48 13.24 12.43
CA GLN A 6 23.57 14.08 11.92
C GLN A 6 24.94 13.49 12.28
N VAL A 7 25.15 13.07 13.53
CA VAL A 7 26.41 12.41 13.94
C VAL A 7 26.63 11.12 13.16
N VAL A 8 25.62 10.25 13.04
CA VAL A 8 25.72 9.01 12.24
C VAL A 8 26.03 9.31 10.77
N SER A 9 25.42 10.36 10.19
CA SER A 9 25.70 10.75 8.80
C SER A 9 27.14 11.23 8.62
N THR A 10 27.65 12.05 9.55
CA THR A 10 29.03 12.55 9.52
C THR A 10 30.02 11.40 9.69
N VAL A 11 29.77 10.49 10.65
CA VAL A 11 30.62 9.32 10.88
C VAL A 11 30.59 8.38 9.68
N ALA A 12 29.42 8.09 9.10
CA ALA A 12 29.29 7.28 7.90
C ALA A 12 30.05 7.89 6.70
N LEU A 13 30.01 9.21 6.56
CA LEU A 13 30.72 9.91 5.49
C LEU A 13 32.23 9.87 5.67
N VAL A 14 32.72 10.13 6.89
CA VAL A 14 34.16 10.02 7.22
C VAL A 14 34.63 8.58 7.01
N LEU A 15 33.90 7.60 7.53
CA LEU A 15 34.25 6.19 7.41
C LEU A 15 34.15 5.71 5.96
N GLY A 16 33.22 6.26 5.17
CA GLY A 16 33.15 6.05 3.73
C GLY A 16 34.37 6.59 2.99
N VAL A 17 34.85 7.79 3.32
CA VAL A 17 36.09 8.34 2.75
C VAL A 17 37.28 7.46 3.12
N VAL A 18 37.40 7.03 4.38
CA VAL A 18 38.47 6.12 4.81
C VAL A 18 38.39 4.79 4.06
N ALA A 19 37.20 4.20 3.92
CA ALA A 19 36.99 2.96 3.18
C ALA A 19 37.37 3.08 1.70
N LEU A 20 37.10 4.21 1.05
CA LEU A 20 37.50 4.46 -0.34
C LEU A 20 39.02 4.60 -0.49
N VAL A 21 39.72 5.13 0.52
CA VAL A 21 41.19 5.21 0.52
C VAL A 21 41.81 3.84 0.77
N VAL A 22 41.27 3.08 1.72
CA VAL A 22 41.80 1.75 2.11
C VAL A 22 41.45 0.68 1.08
N VAL A 23 40.28 0.78 0.43
CA VAL A 23 39.80 -0.17 -0.57
C VAL A 23 39.45 0.58 -1.86
N PRO A 24 40.44 0.90 -2.72
CA PRO A 24 40.22 1.72 -3.91
C PRO A 24 39.15 1.16 -4.87
N ARG A 25 39.05 -0.17 -5.00
CA ARG A 25 38.02 -0.84 -5.82
C ARG A 25 36.59 -0.59 -5.33
N LEU A 26 36.40 -0.21 -4.07
CA LEU A 26 35.10 0.15 -3.53
C LEU A 26 34.48 1.34 -4.28
N ALA A 27 35.29 2.26 -4.80
CA ALA A 27 34.81 3.38 -5.61
C ALA A 27 34.07 2.89 -6.87
N ILE A 28 34.57 1.82 -7.48
CA ILE A 28 34.02 1.22 -8.70
C ILE A 28 32.78 0.39 -8.36
N GLY A 29 32.84 -0.41 -7.28
CA GLY A 29 31.71 -1.18 -6.77
C GLY A 29 30.52 -0.34 -6.31
N LEU A 30 30.72 0.94 -5.96
CA LEU A 30 29.64 1.86 -5.58
C LEU A 30 28.94 2.56 -6.76
N VAL A 31 29.46 2.43 -7.99
CA VAL A 31 28.85 3.04 -9.20
C VAL A 31 27.39 2.59 -9.38
N PRO A 32 27.05 1.29 -9.33
CA PRO A 32 25.66 0.83 -9.40
C PRO A 32 24.78 1.45 -8.33
N ALA A 33 25.26 1.53 -7.08
CA ALA A 33 24.52 2.10 -5.96
C ALA A 33 24.19 3.59 -6.18
N LEU A 34 25.17 4.38 -6.64
CA LEU A 34 24.97 5.79 -6.91
C LEU A 34 23.93 6.02 -8.02
N PHE A 35 24.10 5.34 -9.15
CA PHE A 35 23.21 5.52 -10.31
C PHE A 35 21.83 4.93 -10.08
N MET A 36 21.70 3.78 -9.43
CA MET A 36 20.39 3.20 -9.08
C MET A 36 19.64 4.07 -8.08
N THR A 37 20.35 4.69 -7.12
CA THR A 37 19.75 5.70 -6.25
C THR A 37 19.25 6.89 -7.08
N GLY A 38 20.09 7.43 -7.98
CA GLY A 38 19.70 8.52 -8.89
C GLY A 38 18.49 8.17 -9.76
N CYS A 39 18.48 6.97 -10.35
CA CYS A 39 17.39 6.46 -11.17
C CYS A 39 16.10 6.30 -10.37
N LEU A 40 16.14 5.76 -9.15
CA LEU A 40 14.99 5.68 -8.25
C LEU A 40 14.43 7.07 -7.91
N LEU A 41 15.31 8.07 -7.74
CA LEU A 41 14.88 9.47 -7.55
C LEU A 41 14.17 10.00 -8.79
N VAL A 42 14.71 9.75 -9.99
CA VAL A 42 14.08 10.15 -11.27
C VAL A 42 12.71 9.49 -11.43
N VAL A 43 12.59 8.16 -11.28
CA VAL A 43 11.29 7.47 -11.36
C VAL A 43 10.35 7.98 -10.26
N GLY A 44 10.86 8.24 -9.05
CA GLY A 44 10.09 8.83 -7.96
C GLY A 44 9.57 10.24 -8.23
N LEU A 45 10.23 11.02 -9.10
CA LEU A 45 9.76 12.31 -9.60
C LEU A 45 8.71 12.15 -10.71
N LEU A 46 8.92 11.18 -11.61
CA LEU A 46 8.01 10.84 -12.71
C LEU A 46 6.71 10.19 -12.20
N ALA A 47 6.74 9.47 -11.08
CA ALA A 47 5.60 8.79 -10.47
C ALA A 47 4.62 9.78 -9.82
N ARG A 48 3.92 10.56 -10.63
CA ARG A 48 3.10 11.70 -10.17
C ARG A 48 1.95 11.31 -9.28
N THR A 49 1.43 10.09 -9.38
CA THR A 49 0.33 9.58 -8.55
C THR A 49 0.79 8.83 -7.30
N ARG A 50 2.11 8.75 -7.04
CA ARG A 50 2.65 7.95 -5.93
C ARG A 50 2.09 8.36 -4.58
N THR A 51 1.92 7.36 -3.72
CA THR A 51 1.51 7.52 -2.33
C THR A 51 2.64 7.18 -1.35
N LEU A 52 3.68 6.47 -1.79
CA LEU A 52 4.86 6.19 -1.00
C LEU A 52 5.81 7.38 -0.93
N GLY A 53 6.41 7.58 0.25
CA GLY A 53 7.53 8.49 0.43
C GLY A 53 8.84 7.91 -0.11
N LEU A 54 9.89 8.73 -0.19
CA LEU A 54 11.20 8.29 -0.70
C LEU A 54 11.91 7.31 0.24
N ARG A 55 11.87 7.58 1.56
CA ARG A 55 12.56 6.76 2.57
C ARG A 55 12.27 5.26 2.49
N PRO A 56 11.00 4.78 2.48
CA PRO A 56 10.74 3.35 2.39
C PRO A 56 11.24 2.71 1.09
N LEU A 57 11.35 3.48 -0.01
CA LEU A 57 11.89 2.97 -1.28
C LEU A 57 13.40 2.79 -1.22
N LEU A 58 14.13 3.78 -0.67
CA LEU A 58 15.57 3.68 -0.44
C LEU A 58 15.92 2.54 0.53
N LEU A 59 15.11 2.37 1.57
CA LEU A 59 15.23 1.26 2.51
C LEU A 59 15.04 -0.09 1.82
N LEU A 60 13.96 -0.23 1.03
CA LEU A 60 13.70 -1.47 0.31
C LEU A 60 14.82 -1.81 -0.67
N MET A 61 15.34 -0.81 -1.40
CA MET A 61 16.50 -0.99 -2.29
C MET A 61 17.74 -1.44 -1.52
N GLY A 62 18.03 -0.81 -0.38
CA GLY A 62 19.16 -1.17 0.48
C GLY A 62 19.05 -2.58 1.08
N ILE A 63 17.84 -3.04 1.43
CA ILE A 63 17.59 -4.41 1.90
C ILE A 63 17.65 -5.42 0.75
N SER A 64 17.24 -5.01 -0.44
CA SER A 64 17.18 -5.92 -1.59
C SER A 64 18.57 -6.30 -2.11
N ALA A 65 19.60 -5.49 -1.84
CA ALA A 65 20.98 -5.84 -2.14
C ALA A 65 21.49 -7.06 -1.34
N PRO A 66 21.49 -7.09 0.01
CA PRO A 66 21.85 -8.31 0.75
C PRO A 66 20.86 -9.46 0.51
N TRP A 67 19.57 -9.17 0.27
CA TRP A 67 18.60 -10.20 -0.12
C TRP A 67 19.00 -10.92 -1.41
N SER A 68 19.56 -10.20 -2.38
CA SER A 68 19.99 -10.83 -3.63
C SER A 68 21.18 -11.79 -3.44
N LEU A 69 22.04 -11.59 -2.43
CA LEU A 69 23.05 -12.59 -2.04
C LEU A 69 22.42 -13.88 -1.53
N LEU A 70 21.30 -13.78 -0.80
CA LEU A 70 20.53 -14.95 -0.37
C LEU A 70 19.88 -15.68 -1.55
N ILE A 71 19.39 -14.94 -2.55
CA ILE A 71 18.89 -15.53 -3.80
C ILE A 71 20.03 -16.29 -4.49
N ALA A 72 21.18 -15.65 -4.69
CA ALA A 72 22.34 -16.26 -5.31
C ALA A 72 22.77 -17.54 -4.57
N HIS A 73 22.83 -17.50 -3.24
CA HIS A 73 23.13 -18.66 -2.42
C HIS A 73 22.06 -19.77 -2.55
N ALA A 74 20.78 -19.42 -2.57
CA ALA A 74 19.71 -20.39 -2.80
C ALA A 74 19.85 -21.06 -4.18
N THR A 75 20.20 -20.30 -5.22
CA THR A 75 20.48 -20.84 -6.56
C THR A 75 21.63 -21.85 -6.53
N LEU A 76 22.70 -21.58 -5.77
CA LEU A 76 23.80 -22.55 -5.56
C LEU A 76 23.30 -23.85 -4.93
N VAL A 77 22.63 -23.74 -3.78
CA VAL A 77 22.16 -24.90 -3.01
C VAL A 77 21.18 -25.75 -3.82
N ILE A 78 20.31 -25.10 -4.59
CA ILE A 78 19.37 -25.77 -5.49
C ILE A 78 20.13 -26.47 -6.63
N GLY A 79 21.13 -25.82 -7.23
CA GLY A 79 22.00 -26.41 -8.25
C GLY A 79 22.69 -27.67 -7.74
N GLU A 80 23.38 -27.57 -6.59
CA GLU A 80 24.08 -28.70 -5.98
C GLU A 80 23.13 -29.86 -5.68
N ALA A 81 21.93 -29.56 -5.16
CA ALA A 81 20.92 -30.57 -4.85
C ALA A 81 20.40 -31.33 -6.08
N ILE A 82 20.48 -30.73 -7.28
CA ILE A 82 20.08 -31.38 -8.54
C ILE A 82 21.28 -31.87 -9.37
N GLY A 83 22.49 -31.83 -8.79
CA GLY A 83 23.72 -32.34 -9.40
C GLY A 83 24.40 -31.36 -10.36
N LEU A 84 24.08 -30.07 -10.31
CA LEU A 84 24.68 -29.02 -11.14
C LEU A 84 25.57 -28.09 -10.31
N SER A 85 26.66 -27.68 -10.91
CA SER A 85 27.55 -26.62 -10.44
C SER A 85 27.19 -25.28 -11.09
N THR A 86 27.78 -24.19 -10.60
CA THR A 86 27.69 -22.87 -11.26
C THR A 86 28.38 -22.80 -12.61
N ALA A 87 29.22 -23.79 -12.93
CA ALA A 87 29.85 -23.89 -14.23
C ALA A 87 28.91 -24.47 -15.29
N ASP A 88 27.86 -25.18 -14.88
CA ASP A 88 26.94 -25.84 -15.80
C ASP A 88 25.92 -24.86 -16.39
N ASP A 89 25.61 -25.04 -17.67
CA ASP A 89 24.75 -24.14 -18.44
C ASP A 89 23.30 -24.21 -17.99
N GLY A 90 22.84 -25.36 -17.54
CA GLY A 90 21.55 -25.50 -16.88
C GLY A 90 21.40 -24.60 -15.66
N ALA A 91 22.45 -24.47 -14.86
CA ALA A 91 22.45 -23.56 -13.71
C ALA A 91 22.51 -22.09 -14.15
N ARG A 92 23.38 -21.77 -15.12
CA ARG A 92 23.58 -20.42 -15.66
C ARG A 92 22.36 -19.87 -16.39
N ILE A 93 21.66 -20.70 -17.13
CA ILE A 93 20.56 -20.31 -18.02
C ILE A 93 19.23 -20.47 -17.29
N ALA A 94 18.91 -21.67 -16.81
CA ALA A 94 17.61 -21.97 -16.26
C ALA A 94 17.52 -21.66 -14.76
N LEU A 95 18.41 -22.19 -13.91
CA LEU A 95 18.29 -21.91 -12.47
C LEU A 95 18.43 -20.42 -12.15
N ALA A 96 19.38 -19.71 -12.78
CA ALA A 96 19.52 -18.27 -12.64
C ALA A 96 18.20 -17.54 -12.91
N ALA A 97 17.57 -17.78 -14.08
CA ALA A 97 16.33 -17.09 -14.42
C ALA A 97 15.14 -17.52 -13.54
N PHE A 98 14.96 -18.83 -13.32
CA PHE A 98 13.79 -19.38 -12.62
C PHE A 98 13.86 -19.26 -11.09
N VAL A 99 15.03 -19.03 -10.51
CA VAL A 99 15.18 -18.75 -9.07
C VAL A 99 15.27 -17.24 -8.84
N GLU A 100 16.05 -16.51 -9.64
CA GLU A 100 16.33 -15.10 -9.35
C GLU A 100 15.15 -14.18 -9.65
N GLU A 101 14.43 -14.39 -10.76
CA GLU A 101 13.27 -13.55 -11.10
C GLU A 101 12.13 -13.62 -10.06
N PRO A 102 11.63 -14.81 -9.65
CA PRO A 102 10.65 -14.87 -8.58
C PRO A 102 11.24 -14.51 -7.21
N GLY A 103 12.54 -14.79 -6.98
CA GLY A 103 13.24 -14.43 -5.74
C GLY A 103 13.26 -12.92 -5.47
N LYS A 104 13.40 -12.10 -6.52
CA LYS A 104 13.34 -10.62 -6.45
C LYS A 104 11.99 -10.10 -5.95
N LEU A 105 10.92 -10.88 -6.08
CA LEU A 105 9.56 -10.50 -5.66
C LEU A 105 9.28 -10.83 -4.19
N LEU A 106 10.11 -11.64 -3.54
CA LEU A 106 9.89 -12.06 -2.14
C LEU A 106 9.91 -10.91 -1.12
N PRO A 107 10.72 -9.85 -1.26
CA PRO A 107 10.57 -8.65 -0.43
C PRO A 107 9.19 -8.00 -0.57
N LEU A 108 8.59 -8.03 -1.77
CA LEU A 108 7.23 -7.50 -2.00
C LEU A 108 6.17 -8.41 -1.38
N LEU A 109 6.35 -9.73 -1.48
CA LEU A 109 5.49 -10.70 -0.80
C LEU A 109 5.54 -10.50 0.71
N ALA A 110 6.73 -10.34 1.30
CA ALA A 110 6.90 -10.03 2.72
C ALA A 110 6.12 -8.77 3.12
N LEU A 111 6.19 -7.70 2.34
CA LEU A 111 5.38 -6.49 2.58
C LEU A 111 3.87 -6.78 2.54
N ALA A 112 3.41 -7.63 1.60
CA ALA A 112 2.01 -8.04 1.51
C ALA A 112 1.55 -8.86 2.73
N LEU A 113 2.44 -9.65 3.33
CA LEU A 113 2.13 -10.47 4.51
C LEU A 113 2.18 -9.66 5.81
N LEU A 114 3.21 -8.83 5.98
CA LEU A 114 3.47 -8.04 7.19
C LEU A 114 2.55 -6.82 7.29
N ALA A 115 2.26 -6.16 6.17
CA ALA A 115 1.46 -4.95 6.12
C ALA A 115 0.33 -5.01 5.05
N PRO A 116 -0.55 -6.04 5.07
CA PRO A 116 -1.56 -6.26 4.03
C PRO A 116 -2.52 -5.07 3.89
N GLY A 117 -2.85 -4.41 4.99
CA GLY A 117 -3.69 -3.20 4.96
C GLY A 117 -3.02 -2.05 4.18
N ARG A 118 -1.71 -1.84 4.35
CA ARG A 118 -0.95 -0.82 3.62
C ARG A 118 -0.86 -1.19 2.14
N VAL A 119 -0.45 -2.42 1.84
CA VAL A 119 -0.25 -2.92 0.47
C VAL A 119 -1.54 -2.87 -0.37
N ARG A 120 -2.67 -3.23 0.23
CA ARG A 120 -3.99 -3.13 -0.42
C ARG A 120 -4.37 -1.71 -0.85
N ARG A 121 -3.83 -0.69 -0.18
CA ARG A 121 -4.16 0.73 -0.41
C ARG A 121 -3.10 1.46 -1.23
N LEU A 122 -2.11 0.74 -1.75
CA LEU A 122 -1.13 1.33 -2.66
C LEU A 122 -1.81 1.83 -3.94
N ALA A 123 -1.25 2.91 -4.48
CA ALA A 123 -1.48 3.29 -5.86
C ALA A 123 -0.76 2.29 -6.77
N ALA A 124 -1.22 2.14 -8.01
CA ALA A 124 -0.62 1.24 -8.99
C ALA A 124 0.83 1.62 -9.27
N VAL A 125 1.15 2.92 -9.35
CA VAL A 125 2.53 3.39 -9.54
C VAL A 125 3.43 3.10 -8.34
N ASP A 126 2.89 2.91 -7.14
CA ASP A 126 3.70 2.53 -5.97
C ASP A 126 4.28 1.12 -6.15
N TRP A 127 3.57 0.21 -6.79
CA TRP A 127 4.11 -1.10 -7.14
C TRP A 127 5.26 -0.99 -8.13
N ALA A 128 5.19 -0.05 -9.09
CA ALA A 128 6.31 0.23 -9.98
C ALA A 128 7.55 0.66 -9.18
N LEU A 129 7.39 1.58 -8.24
CA LEU A 129 8.49 2.06 -7.40
C LEU A 129 9.06 0.96 -6.48
N LEU A 130 8.21 0.09 -5.94
CA LEU A 130 8.63 -1.05 -5.12
C LEU A 130 9.35 -2.12 -5.95
N GLY A 131 8.84 -2.45 -7.13
CA GLY A 131 9.49 -3.36 -8.08
C GLY A 131 10.82 -2.81 -8.61
N PHE A 132 10.87 -1.50 -8.90
CA PHE A 132 12.12 -0.82 -9.25
C PHE A 132 13.12 -0.92 -8.11
N ALA A 133 12.73 -0.58 -6.87
CA ALA A 133 13.63 -0.61 -5.72
C ALA A 133 14.19 -2.02 -5.45
N THR A 134 13.34 -3.05 -5.55
CA THR A 134 13.77 -4.45 -5.36
C THR A 134 14.76 -4.91 -6.43
N GLY A 135 14.42 -4.73 -7.71
CA GLY A 135 15.33 -5.07 -8.80
C GLY A 135 16.60 -4.20 -8.82
N ALA A 136 16.51 -2.92 -8.46
CA ALA A 136 17.68 -2.05 -8.32
C ALA A 136 18.64 -2.53 -7.23
N GLY A 137 18.13 -3.05 -6.11
CA GLY A 137 18.95 -3.69 -5.09
C GLY A 137 19.72 -4.89 -5.64
N PHE A 138 19.08 -5.69 -6.49
CA PHE A 138 19.74 -6.80 -7.19
C PHE A 138 20.82 -6.30 -8.16
N THR A 139 20.53 -5.29 -9.00
CA THR A 139 21.53 -4.66 -9.88
C THR A 139 22.73 -4.12 -9.09
N ILE A 140 22.48 -3.52 -7.92
CA ILE A 140 23.54 -3.00 -7.04
C ILE A 140 24.44 -4.15 -6.57
N ALA A 141 23.86 -5.26 -6.16
CA ALA A 141 24.63 -6.37 -5.61
C ALA A 141 25.38 -7.14 -6.70
N GLU A 142 24.73 -7.48 -7.81
CA GLU A 142 25.33 -8.27 -8.89
C GLU A 142 26.43 -7.48 -9.62
N ASP A 143 26.14 -6.25 -10.07
CA ASP A 143 27.15 -5.47 -10.78
C ASP A 143 28.17 -4.85 -9.82
N GLY A 144 27.77 -4.59 -8.57
CA GLY A 144 28.71 -4.24 -7.51
C GLY A 144 29.71 -5.38 -7.27
N ALA A 145 29.23 -6.63 -7.20
CA ALA A 145 30.06 -7.81 -7.09
C ALA A 145 31.01 -7.97 -8.28
N ARG A 146 30.48 -7.90 -9.49
CA ARG A 146 31.27 -7.97 -10.74
C ARG A 146 32.42 -6.95 -10.76
N ARG A 147 32.20 -5.75 -10.21
CA ARG A 147 33.21 -4.66 -10.15
C ARG A 147 34.20 -4.79 -8.99
N LEU A 148 33.82 -5.49 -7.91
CA LEU A 148 34.69 -5.73 -6.75
C LEU A 148 35.67 -6.88 -7.02
N VAL A 149 35.25 -7.89 -7.79
CA VAL A 149 36.11 -8.99 -8.23
C VAL A 149 37.21 -8.45 -9.16
N PRO A 150 38.50 -8.73 -8.89
CA PRO A 150 39.58 -8.31 -9.78
C PRO A 150 39.44 -8.93 -11.18
N PRO A 151 39.56 -8.15 -12.27
CA PRO A 151 39.57 -8.65 -13.62
C PRO A 151 40.84 -9.46 -13.87
N GLY A 152 40.77 -10.39 -14.82
CA GLY A 152 41.97 -11.05 -15.34
C GLY A 152 42.88 -10.08 -16.11
N LEU A 153 44.12 -10.48 -16.30
CA LEU A 153 45.20 -9.65 -16.90
C LEU A 153 44.83 -9.06 -18.28
N ILE A 154 44.04 -9.79 -19.06
CA ILE A 154 43.57 -9.36 -20.39
C ILE A 154 42.49 -8.27 -20.27
N ALA A 155 41.54 -8.41 -19.33
CA ALA A 155 40.49 -7.41 -19.10
C ALA A 155 41.05 -6.14 -18.43
N GLU A 156 42.15 -6.24 -17.69
CA GLU A 156 42.86 -5.07 -17.15
C GLU A 156 43.60 -4.29 -18.25
N LEU A 157 44.15 -4.98 -19.25
CA LEU A 157 44.88 -4.39 -20.38
C LEU A 157 43.95 -3.77 -21.44
N LEU A 158 42.83 -4.43 -21.74
CA LEU A 158 41.89 -4.01 -22.79
C LEU A 158 40.79 -3.06 -22.27
N GLY A 159 40.74 -2.84 -20.96
CA GLY A 159 39.65 -2.14 -20.28
C GLY A 159 38.56 -3.10 -19.84
N GLU A 160 38.06 -2.90 -18.62
CA GLU A 160 36.97 -3.73 -18.09
C GLU A 160 35.66 -3.40 -18.83
N ASP A 161 35.11 -4.38 -19.56
CA ASP A 161 33.76 -4.29 -20.12
C ASP A 161 32.74 -4.24 -18.97
N ARG A 162 32.29 -3.02 -18.68
CA ARG A 162 31.42 -2.72 -17.54
C ARG A 162 30.04 -2.29 -18.02
N LEU A 163 29.05 -2.55 -17.17
CA LEU A 163 27.70 -2.02 -17.37
C LEU A 163 27.70 -0.50 -17.54
N GLN A 164 26.92 -0.04 -18.53
CA GLN A 164 26.74 1.38 -18.81
C GLN A 164 25.69 1.97 -17.87
N TYR A 165 26.07 3.04 -17.17
CA TYR A 165 25.16 3.76 -16.28
C TYR A 165 24.89 5.18 -16.77
N SER A 166 23.63 5.58 -16.64
CA SER A 166 23.16 6.94 -16.85
C SER A 166 22.03 7.23 -15.85
N LEU A 167 21.51 8.46 -15.85
CA LEU A 167 20.31 8.80 -15.06
C LEU A 167 19.00 8.48 -15.81
N ASN A 168 19.06 7.67 -16.87
CA ASN A 168 17.87 7.11 -17.50
C ASN A 168 17.52 5.77 -16.82
N PRO A 169 16.45 5.71 -16.01
CA PRO A 169 16.11 4.54 -15.20
C PRO A 169 15.75 3.28 -16.01
N TRP A 170 15.43 3.42 -17.29
CA TRP A 170 15.09 2.31 -18.17
C TRP A 170 16.29 1.70 -18.90
N THR A 171 17.41 2.41 -18.96
CA THR A 171 18.61 1.96 -19.70
C THR A 171 19.85 1.84 -18.82
N ALA A 172 19.83 2.38 -17.60
CA ALA A 172 20.95 2.29 -16.68
C ALA A 172 21.19 0.82 -16.26
N GLY A 173 22.44 0.37 -16.34
CA GLY A 173 22.81 -1.03 -16.10
C GLY A 173 22.34 -1.98 -17.20
N ARG A 174 22.16 -1.49 -18.44
CA ARG A 174 21.86 -2.36 -19.59
C ARG A 174 23.11 -2.99 -20.19
N PHE A 175 22.94 -4.17 -20.76
CA PHE A 175 23.89 -4.82 -21.64
C PHE A 175 23.42 -4.77 -23.10
N LEU A 176 24.39 -4.62 -24.00
CA LEU A 176 24.22 -4.67 -25.44
C LEU A 176 25.19 -5.72 -25.98
N ILE A 177 24.68 -6.73 -26.68
CA ILE A 177 25.49 -7.70 -27.41
C ILE A 177 25.30 -7.41 -28.90
N HIS A 178 26.40 -7.15 -29.59
CA HIS A 178 26.39 -6.83 -31.02
C HIS A 178 26.51 -8.12 -31.84
N GLY A 179 25.53 -8.36 -32.71
CA GLY A 179 25.48 -9.48 -33.67
C GLY A 179 24.77 -10.73 -33.15
N GLY A 180 23.87 -11.31 -33.97
CA GLY A 180 23.40 -12.69 -33.78
C GLY A 180 21.89 -12.90 -33.90
N SER A 181 21.33 -12.82 -35.10
CA SER A 181 20.11 -13.60 -35.37
C SER A 181 20.01 -14.16 -36.79
N TRP A 182 19.49 -15.38 -36.94
CA TRP A 182 19.08 -15.98 -38.22
C TRP A 182 18.16 -15.07 -39.06
N ALA A 183 17.37 -14.19 -38.43
CA ALA A 183 16.56 -13.22 -39.15
C ALA A 183 17.40 -12.17 -39.92
N GLU A 184 18.62 -11.86 -39.47
CA GLU A 184 19.58 -11.00 -40.19
C GLU A 184 20.01 -11.65 -41.50
N ASN A 185 20.31 -12.95 -41.46
CA ASN A 185 20.69 -13.75 -42.63
C ASN A 185 19.51 -14.02 -43.57
N LEU A 186 18.28 -14.15 -43.05
CA LEU A 186 17.08 -14.37 -43.87
C LEU A 186 16.56 -13.09 -44.54
N LEU A 187 16.72 -11.93 -43.90
CA LEU A 187 16.18 -10.64 -44.37
C LEU A 187 17.24 -9.71 -44.98
N GLU A 188 18.49 -10.16 -45.13
CA GLU A 188 19.62 -9.38 -45.67
C GLU A 188 19.72 -7.98 -45.03
N LEU A 189 19.54 -7.91 -43.71
CA LEU A 189 19.58 -6.63 -43.01
C LEU A 189 21.03 -6.21 -42.76
N ASP A 190 21.48 -5.15 -43.44
CA ASP A 190 22.83 -4.56 -43.31
C ASP A 190 23.16 -3.99 -41.90
N THR A 191 22.18 -3.94 -40.99
CA THR A 191 22.38 -3.44 -39.62
C THR A 191 22.33 -4.58 -38.60
N PRO A 192 23.40 -4.83 -37.82
CA PRO A 192 23.38 -5.81 -36.73
C PRO A 192 22.24 -5.51 -35.76
N VAL A 193 21.42 -6.51 -35.44
CA VAL A 193 20.37 -6.40 -34.44
C VAL A 193 21.00 -6.60 -33.06
N GLU A 194 21.10 -5.52 -32.29
CA GLU A 194 21.60 -5.59 -30.91
C GLU A 194 20.63 -6.36 -30.00
N VAL A 195 21.13 -7.39 -29.32
CA VAL A 195 20.44 -8.05 -28.20
C VAL A 195 20.58 -7.15 -26.97
N VAL A 196 19.46 -6.91 -26.27
CA VAL A 196 19.41 -5.98 -25.14
C VAL A 196 18.96 -6.71 -23.89
N ALA A 197 19.75 -6.65 -22.82
CA ALA A 197 19.27 -6.94 -21.47
C ALA A 197 19.25 -5.67 -20.64
N THR A 198 18.10 -5.34 -20.08
CA THR A 198 17.99 -4.23 -19.12
C THR A 198 18.51 -4.64 -17.74
N GLY A 199 18.92 -3.67 -16.93
CA GLY A 199 19.22 -3.95 -15.53
C GLY A 199 17.98 -4.45 -14.77
N HIS A 200 18.19 -5.28 -13.75
CA HIS A 200 17.15 -6.03 -13.02
C HIS A 200 15.98 -5.18 -12.49
N GLN A 201 16.18 -3.88 -12.28
CA GLN A 201 15.14 -2.94 -11.89
C GLN A 201 13.98 -2.87 -12.90
N VAL A 202 14.21 -3.05 -14.19
CA VAL A 202 13.18 -2.91 -15.24
C VAL A 202 12.25 -4.14 -15.32
N PRO A 203 12.73 -5.40 -15.43
CA PRO A 203 11.88 -6.60 -15.37
C PRO A 203 11.08 -6.65 -14.07
N THR A 204 11.76 -6.45 -12.93
CA THR A 204 11.12 -6.52 -11.61
C THR A 204 10.02 -5.46 -11.44
N MET A 205 10.29 -4.22 -11.89
CA MET A 205 9.27 -3.16 -11.98
C MET A 205 8.12 -3.57 -12.88
N GLY A 206 8.40 -4.19 -14.03
CA GLY A 206 7.42 -4.73 -14.97
C GLY A 206 6.46 -5.72 -14.33
N VAL A 207 6.98 -6.72 -13.61
CA VAL A 207 6.16 -7.71 -12.90
C VAL A 207 5.31 -7.05 -11.80
N ALA A 208 5.90 -6.14 -11.02
CA ALA A 208 5.17 -5.43 -9.98
C ALA A 208 4.04 -4.55 -10.54
N MET A 209 4.24 -3.88 -11.68
CA MET A 209 3.18 -3.18 -12.40
C MET A 209 2.12 -4.13 -12.95
N GLY A 210 2.51 -5.31 -13.45
CA GLY A 210 1.58 -6.38 -13.82
C GLY A 210 0.67 -6.76 -12.66
N ILE A 211 1.23 -6.98 -11.47
CA ILE A 211 0.46 -7.24 -10.24
C ILE A 211 -0.50 -6.09 -9.95
N ALA A 212 -0.04 -4.84 -10.03
CA ALA A 212 -0.87 -3.66 -9.77
C ALA A 212 -2.08 -3.54 -10.72
N LEU A 213 -1.85 -3.75 -12.02
CA LEU A 213 -2.90 -3.71 -13.03
C LEU A 213 -3.86 -4.90 -12.88
N GLY A 214 -3.34 -6.09 -12.57
CA GLY A 214 -4.15 -7.25 -12.22
C GLY A 214 -5.07 -6.96 -11.02
N LEU A 215 -4.53 -6.39 -9.95
CA LEU A 215 -5.33 -5.95 -8.80
C LEU A 215 -6.36 -4.89 -9.17
N ALA A 216 -6.04 -3.96 -10.07
CA ALA A 216 -6.99 -2.95 -10.54
C ALA A 216 -8.15 -3.59 -11.33
N LEU A 217 -7.85 -4.55 -12.21
CA LEU A 217 -8.86 -5.32 -12.96
C LEU A 217 -9.75 -6.15 -12.03
N TRP A 218 -9.14 -6.85 -11.06
CA TRP A 218 -9.84 -7.68 -10.08
C TRP A 218 -10.89 -6.89 -9.28
N ARG A 219 -10.54 -5.65 -8.90
CA ARG A 219 -11.39 -4.72 -8.14
C ARG A 219 -12.60 -4.22 -8.91
N THR A 220 -12.65 -4.37 -10.24
CA THR A 220 -13.84 -3.99 -11.02
C THR A 220 -15.07 -4.86 -10.74
N ALA A 221 -14.88 -6.02 -10.08
CA ALA A 221 -15.92 -7.00 -9.75
C ALA A 221 -16.68 -7.60 -10.95
N LYS A 222 -16.27 -7.31 -12.19
CA LYS A 222 -16.85 -7.95 -13.38
C LYS A 222 -16.17 -9.31 -13.61
N PRO A 223 -16.93 -10.40 -13.82
CA PRO A 223 -16.37 -11.75 -13.93
C PRO A 223 -15.24 -11.89 -14.95
N TRP A 224 -15.43 -11.35 -16.15
CA TRP A 224 -14.44 -11.43 -17.22
C TRP A 224 -13.16 -10.63 -16.92
N TRP A 225 -13.26 -9.45 -16.29
CA TRP A 225 -12.08 -8.70 -15.86
C TRP A 225 -11.31 -9.40 -14.74
N ARG A 226 -12.01 -10.15 -13.88
CA ARG A 226 -11.36 -11.00 -12.87
C ARG A 226 -10.62 -12.18 -13.48
N ALA A 227 -11.14 -12.76 -14.56
CA ALA A 227 -10.42 -13.79 -15.31
C ALA A 227 -9.14 -13.20 -15.97
N VAL A 228 -9.25 -12.04 -16.62
CA VAL A 228 -8.13 -11.37 -17.29
C VAL A 228 -7.11 -10.78 -16.30
N ALA A 229 -7.48 -10.53 -15.04
CA ALA A 229 -6.62 -9.93 -14.01
C ALA A 229 -5.31 -10.70 -13.75
N TRP A 230 -5.27 -11.99 -14.05
CA TRP A 230 -4.10 -12.84 -13.87
C TRP A 230 -3.09 -12.73 -15.01
N LEU A 231 -3.51 -12.25 -16.20
CA LEU A 231 -2.63 -12.19 -17.36
C LEU A 231 -1.45 -11.22 -17.16
N PRO A 232 -1.63 -9.95 -16.72
CA PRO A 232 -0.51 -9.03 -16.61
C PRO A 232 0.66 -9.52 -15.74
N PRO A 233 0.46 -10.01 -14.49
CA PRO A 233 1.57 -10.48 -13.68
C PRO A 233 2.24 -11.74 -14.25
N VAL A 234 1.45 -12.69 -14.76
CA VAL A 234 1.98 -13.94 -15.35
C VAL A 234 2.82 -13.63 -16.58
N VAL A 235 2.27 -12.85 -17.52
CA VAL A 235 2.96 -12.46 -18.75
C VAL A 235 4.26 -11.71 -18.44
N MET A 236 4.24 -10.76 -17.51
CA MET A 236 5.45 -10.00 -17.18
C MET A 236 6.52 -10.87 -16.49
N LEU A 237 6.13 -11.83 -15.63
CA LEU A 237 7.08 -12.75 -15.02
C LEU A 237 7.68 -13.70 -16.06
N THR A 238 6.85 -14.25 -16.95
CA THR A 238 7.33 -15.08 -18.06
C THR A 238 8.30 -14.30 -18.96
N MET A 239 7.98 -13.03 -19.29
CA MET A 239 8.91 -12.19 -20.06
C MET A 239 10.24 -12.01 -19.32
N ALA A 240 10.22 -11.70 -18.02
CA ALA A 240 11.44 -11.52 -17.24
C ALA A 240 12.31 -12.78 -17.23
N ILE A 241 11.70 -13.96 -17.02
CA ILE A 241 12.41 -15.24 -17.02
C ILE A 241 12.97 -15.57 -18.41
N VAL A 242 12.18 -15.40 -19.47
CA VAL A 242 12.59 -15.69 -20.85
C VAL A 242 13.72 -14.75 -21.28
N ASP A 243 13.58 -13.44 -21.06
CA ASP A 243 14.62 -12.47 -21.42
C ASP A 243 15.92 -12.75 -20.65
N HIS A 244 15.84 -13.10 -19.35
CA HIS A 244 17.01 -13.44 -18.55
C HIS A 244 17.68 -14.74 -19.01
N ALA A 245 16.93 -15.84 -19.16
CA ALA A 245 17.48 -17.12 -19.59
C ALA A 245 18.14 -17.03 -20.98
N CYS A 246 17.44 -16.43 -21.95
CA CYS A 246 17.96 -16.27 -23.30
C CYS A 246 19.17 -15.31 -23.36
N TYR A 247 19.18 -14.27 -22.53
CA TYR A 247 20.36 -13.41 -22.41
C TYR A 247 21.56 -14.19 -21.88
N ASN A 248 21.41 -14.96 -20.79
CA ASN A 248 22.50 -15.77 -20.24
C ASN A 248 23.02 -16.79 -21.26
N ALA A 249 22.13 -17.41 -22.04
CA ALA A 249 22.52 -18.29 -23.13
C ALA A 249 23.31 -17.55 -24.22
N THR A 250 22.89 -16.34 -24.59
CA THR A 250 23.55 -15.51 -25.63
C THR A 250 24.94 -15.05 -25.20
N VAL A 251 25.11 -14.71 -23.92
CA VAL A 251 26.44 -14.37 -23.36
C VAL A 251 27.37 -15.57 -23.41
N GLY A 252 26.87 -16.77 -23.11
CA GLY A 252 27.66 -18.00 -23.18
C GLY A 252 28.06 -18.36 -24.61
N TRP A 253 27.15 -18.19 -25.58
CA TRP A 253 27.42 -18.46 -26.98
C TRP A 253 26.35 -17.84 -27.88
N THR A 254 26.71 -17.03 -28.88
CA THR A 254 25.75 -16.31 -29.74
C THR A 254 24.99 -17.18 -30.76
N GLY A 255 25.53 -18.36 -31.12
CA GLY A 255 24.93 -19.29 -32.09
C GLY A 255 23.90 -20.26 -31.50
N TRP A 256 23.61 -20.16 -30.19
CA TRP A 256 22.73 -21.08 -29.48
C TRP A 256 21.30 -21.10 -30.01
N ALA A 257 20.78 -19.97 -30.48
CA ALA A 257 19.39 -19.90 -30.90
C ALA A 257 19.08 -20.77 -32.13
N ASP A 258 20.09 -21.00 -32.98
CA ASP A 258 19.97 -21.61 -34.32
C ASP A 258 20.20 -23.13 -34.35
N GLN A 259 20.57 -23.75 -33.22
CA GLN A 259 20.77 -25.20 -33.12
C GLN A 259 19.57 -25.92 -32.48
N ASP A 260 19.57 -27.25 -32.59
CA ASP A 260 18.66 -28.08 -31.81
C ASP A 260 19.12 -28.07 -30.34
N THR A 261 18.62 -27.08 -29.61
CA THR A 261 19.05 -26.81 -28.23
C THR A 261 18.10 -27.42 -27.22
N ALA A 262 18.64 -27.74 -26.05
CA ALA A 262 17.86 -28.13 -24.86
C ALA A 262 16.94 -27.00 -24.34
N ILE A 263 17.02 -25.78 -24.90
CA ILE A 263 16.09 -24.70 -24.55
C ILE A 263 14.81 -24.82 -25.42
N PRO A 264 13.64 -25.01 -24.78
CA PRO A 264 12.37 -25.23 -25.48
C PRO A 264 12.07 -24.17 -26.55
N THR A 265 11.53 -24.62 -27.68
CA THR A 265 11.17 -23.77 -28.82
C THR A 265 10.28 -22.60 -28.44
N TRP A 266 9.38 -22.77 -27.47
CA TRP A 266 8.50 -21.69 -27.02
C TRP A 266 9.26 -20.55 -26.32
N ILE A 267 10.33 -20.85 -25.56
CA ILE A 267 11.18 -19.85 -24.89
C ILE A 267 11.93 -19.04 -25.95
N ARG A 268 12.55 -19.74 -26.91
CA ARG A 268 13.26 -19.11 -28.03
C ARG A 268 12.33 -18.23 -28.87
N LEU A 269 11.20 -18.77 -29.30
CA LEU A 269 10.22 -18.04 -30.12
C LEU A 269 9.66 -16.82 -29.37
N ALA A 270 9.34 -16.96 -28.09
CA ALA A 270 8.84 -15.85 -27.28
C ALA A 270 9.88 -14.72 -27.18
N TRP A 271 11.16 -15.05 -27.01
CA TRP A 271 12.24 -14.07 -26.99
C TRP A 271 12.43 -13.37 -28.35
N HIS A 272 12.44 -14.13 -29.45
CA HIS A 272 12.59 -13.58 -30.80
C HIS A 272 11.44 -12.66 -31.22
N VAL A 273 10.19 -13.12 -31.07
CA VAL A 273 8.98 -12.32 -31.42
C VAL A 273 8.93 -11.01 -30.63
N ARG A 274 9.59 -10.97 -29.48
CA ARG A 274 9.65 -9.80 -28.59
C ARG A 274 10.89 -8.95 -28.78
N GLY A 275 11.63 -9.19 -29.86
CA GLY A 275 12.78 -8.40 -30.25
C GLY A 275 13.95 -8.56 -29.30
N GLN A 276 14.16 -9.75 -28.74
CA GLN A 276 15.36 -10.13 -27.98
C GLN A 276 15.68 -9.12 -26.85
N GLY A 277 14.68 -8.88 -26.00
CA GLY A 277 14.74 -7.95 -24.86
C GLY A 277 14.51 -6.46 -25.18
N ARG A 278 14.54 -6.04 -26.46
CA ARG A 278 14.34 -4.63 -26.86
C ARG A 278 12.97 -4.08 -26.46
N THR A 279 11.93 -4.90 -26.49
CA THR A 279 10.57 -4.44 -26.17
C THR A 279 10.35 -4.20 -24.68
N GLN A 280 11.23 -4.68 -23.80
CA GLN A 280 11.09 -4.58 -22.35
C GLN A 280 11.05 -3.12 -21.86
N ILE A 281 11.86 -2.25 -22.48
CA ILE A 281 11.89 -0.81 -22.19
C ILE A 281 10.55 -0.17 -22.56
N ALA A 282 10.08 -0.36 -23.80
CA ALA A 282 8.84 0.24 -24.27
C ALA A 282 7.63 -0.25 -23.47
N VAL A 283 7.53 -1.57 -23.23
CA VAL A 283 6.45 -2.18 -22.45
C VAL A 283 6.43 -1.63 -21.03
N SER A 284 7.58 -1.56 -20.35
CA SER A 284 7.62 -1.04 -18.98
C SER A 284 7.26 0.45 -18.89
N VAL A 285 7.64 1.29 -19.87
CA VAL A 285 7.18 2.68 -19.96
C VAL A 285 5.66 2.77 -20.13
N VAL A 286 5.08 1.96 -21.03
CA VAL A 286 3.63 1.92 -21.26
C VAL A 286 2.89 1.48 -20.00
N LEU A 287 3.36 0.44 -19.32
CA LEU A 287 2.81 -0.02 -18.05
C LEU A 287 2.90 1.04 -16.96
N PHE A 288 4.01 1.78 -16.88
CA PHE A 288 4.18 2.87 -15.92
C PHE A 288 3.17 4.00 -16.13
N ILE A 289 2.93 4.38 -17.40
CA ILE A 289 1.90 5.34 -17.77
C ILE A 289 0.51 4.78 -17.42
N ALA A 290 0.23 3.52 -17.76
CA ALA A 290 -1.05 2.87 -17.45
C ALA A 290 -1.34 2.86 -15.94
N CYS A 291 -0.34 2.57 -15.10
CA CYS A 291 -0.45 2.67 -13.64
C CYS A 291 -0.88 4.06 -13.19
N MET A 292 -0.24 5.12 -13.69
CA MET A 292 -0.60 6.50 -13.36
C MET A 292 -2.02 6.87 -13.84
N LEU A 293 -2.44 6.40 -15.01
CA LEU A 293 -3.79 6.63 -15.53
C LEU A 293 -4.87 5.92 -14.68
N VAL A 294 -4.60 4.67 -14.27
CA VAL A 294 -5.45 3.93 -13.34
C VAL A 294 -5.57 4.67 -12.01
N ASP A 295 -4.48 5.18 -11.48
CA ASP A 295 -4.46 5.94 -10.24
C ASP A 295 -5.23 7.25 -10.34
N ALA A 296 -5.06 8.00 -11.42
CA ALA A 296 -5.81 9.24 -11.66
C ALA A 296 -7.32 8.97 -11.74
N ARG A 297 -7.72 7.91 -12.45
CA ARG A 297 -9.12 7.45 -12.52
C ARG A 297 -9.65 7.01 -11.16
N ARG A 298 -8.86 6.30 -10.36
CA ARG A 298 -9.23 5.91 -8.99
C ARG A 298 -9.40 7.13 -8.10
N ARG A 299 -8.47 8.09 -8.13
CA ARG A 299 -8.56 9.35 -7.38
C ARG A 299 -9.81 10.13 -7.76
N HIS A 300 -10.12 10.22 -9.05
CA HIS A 300 -11.30 10.91 -9.52
C HIS A 300 -12.61 10.24 -9.06
N ARG A 301 -12.70 8.91 -9.18
CA ARG A 301 -13.89 8.14 -8.73
C ARG A 301 -14.12 8.19 -7.23
N ALA A 302 -13.06 8.43 -6.47
CA ALA A 302 -13.19 8.64 -5.03
C ALA A 302 -14.03 9.91 -4.77
N GLY A 303 -13.89 10.97 -5.59
CA GLY A 303 -14.57 12.24 -5.40
C GLY A 303 -13.67 13.29 -4.75
N VAL A 304 -14.25 14.35 -4.19
CA VAL A 304 -13.48 15.40 -3.49
C VAL A 304 -12.94 14.82 -2.19
N PHE A 305 -11.65 14.50 -2.17
CA PHE A 305 -10.97 14.03 -0.98
C PHE A 305 -9.75 14.87 -0.66
N GLY A 306 -9.68 15.25 0.61
CA GLY A 306 -8.51 15.82 1.27
C GLY A 306 -8.33 17.31 1.01
N ASP A 307 -8.44 18.10 2.08
CA ASP A 307 -8.03 19.50 2.06
C ASP A 307 -6.52 19.58 2.31
N VAL A 308 -5.85 20.26 1.40
CA VAL A 308 -4.50 20.82 1.61
C VAL A 308 -4.64 22.23 2.18
N VAL A 309 -3.60 22.75 2.83
CA VAL A 309 -3.65 24.10 3.44
C VAL A 309 -3.88 25.21 2.40
N ILE A 310 -3.51 24.98 1.14
CA ILE A 310 -3.72 25.88 0.00
C ILE A 310 -4.77 25.27 -0.91
N GLU A 311 -5.83 26.00 -1.27
CA GLU A 311 -6.91 25.46 -2.12
C GLU A 311 -6.36 24.95 -3.47
N ALA A 312 -6.71 23.71 -3.80
CA ALA A 312 -6.24 23.02 -4.99
C ALA A 312 -7.12 23.37 -6.19
N PRO A 313 -6.55 23.67 -7.38
CA PRO A 313 -7.31 23.66 -8.62
C PRO A 313 -8.05 22.32 -8.78
N LYS A 314 -9.38 22.39 -8.93
CA LYS A 314 -10.24 21.22 -9.10
C LYS A 314 -10.08 20.64 -10.50
N ALA A 315 -10.16 19.32 -10.62
CA ALA A 315 -10.18 18.67 -11.93
C ALA A 315 -11.48 19.07 -12.66
N PRO A 316 -11.41 19.52 -13.92
CA PRO A 316 -12.58 19.96 -14.66
C PRO A 316 -13.53 18.79 -14.94
N ALA A 317 -14.84 19.06 -14.90
CA ALA A 317 -15.82 18.17 -15.50
C ALA A 317 -15.68 18.25 -17.02
N LEU A 318 -15.50 17.11 -17.68
CA LEU A 318 -15.33 17.05 -19.13
C LEU A 318 -16.62 16.56 -19.79
N PRO A 319 -17.33 17.40 -20.56
CA PRO A 319 -18.39 16.93 -21.44
C PRO A 319 -17.74 16.05 -22.53
N MET A 320 -18.07 14.75 -22.52
CA MET A 320 -17.54 13.77 -23.50
C MET A 320 -18.45 13.59 -24.72
N THR A 321 -19.13 14.66 -25.11
CA THR A 321 -20.00 14.69 -26.29
C THR A 321 -19.20 14.40 -27.56
N GLY A 322 -19.67 13.48 -28.40
CA GLY A 322 -18.99 13.07 -29.64
C GLY A 322 -17.80 12.09 -29.48
N VAL A 323 -17.30 11.83 -28.26
CA VAL A 323 -16.19 10.88 -28.07
C VAL A 323 -16.70 9.43 -28.04
N PRO A 324 -16.12 8.49 -28.82
CA PRO A 324 -16.46 7.08 -28.79
C PRO A 324 -16.37 6.48 -27.38
N LEU A 325 -17.34 5.64 -26.99
CA LEU A 325 -17.45 5.09 -25.63
C LEU A 325 -16.14 4.44 -25.14
N ALA A 326 -15.45 3.72 -26.04
CA ALA A 326 -14.19 3.06 -25.75
C ALA A 326 -13.05 4.04 -25.38
N LEU A 327 -13.06 5.24 -25.94
CA LEU A 327 -12.02 6.26 -25.73
C LEU A 327 -12.32 7.20 -24.56
N ARG A 328 -13.56 7.25 -24.08
CA ARG A 328 -13.94 8.18 -23.01
C ARG A 328 -13.11 7.99 -21.75
N ALA A 329 -12.97 6.74 -21.30
CA ALA A 329 -12.26 6.41 -20.09
C ALA A 329 -10.75 6.71 -20.14
N PRO A 330 -10.02 6.33 -21.21
CA PRO A 330 -8.63 6.74 -21.42
C PRO A 330 -8.44 8.25 -21.47
N VAL A 331 -9.22 8.97 -22.27
CA VAL A 331 -9.08 10.43 -22.44
C VAL A 331 -9.31 11.15 -21.11
N GLN A 332 -10.37 10.79 -20.39
CA GLN A 332 -10.63 11.33 -19.05
C GLN A 332 -9.48 11.07 -18.08
N ALA A 333 -8.92 9.85 -18.07
CA ALA A 333 -7.80 9.51 -17.20
C ALA A 333 -6.55 10.35 -17.49
N VAL A 334 -6.27 10.63 -18.78
CA VAL A 334 -5.16 11.52 -19.20
C VAL A 334 -5.38 12.94 -18.69
N VAL A 335 -6.56 13.51 -18.92
CA VAL A 335 -6.87 14.88 -18.47
C VAL A 335 -6.81 14.98 -16.95
N TRP A 336 -7.36 14.00 -16.22
CA TRP A 336 -7.29 13.97 -14.76
C TRP A 336 -5.86 13.81 -14.26
N LEU A 337 -5.05 12.98 -14.90
CA LEU A 337 -3.63 12.86 -14.56
C LEU A 337 -2.90 14.20 -14.73
N ALA A 338 -3.14 14.91 -15.83
CA ALA A 338 -2.56 16.23 -16.08
C ALA A 338 -3.05 17.27 -15.05
N ALA A 339 -4.36 17.34 -14.83
CA ALA A 339 -4.97 18.29 -13.89
C ALA A 339 -4.49 18.06 -12.45
N TYR A 340 -4.49 16.81 -11.97
CA TYR A 340 -4.00 16.49 -10.63
C TYR A 340 -2.49 16.69 -10.51
N THR A 341 -1.71 16.39 -11.55
CA THR A 341 -0.27 16.64 -11.55
C THR A 341 0.04 18.12 -11.42
N TRP A 342 -0.64 18.96 -12.22
CA TRP A 342 -0.51 20.41 -12.17
C TRP A 342 -0.93 20.96 -10.80
N SER A 343 -2.13 20.59 -10.34
CA SER A 343 -2.67 21.01 -9.05
C SER A 343 -1.73 20.67 -7.90
N ASP A 344 -1.26 19.42 -7.83
CA ASP A 344 -0.31 18.97 -6.81
C ASP A 344 1.04 19.72 -6.90
N LEU A 345 1.53 20.04 -8.10
CA LEU A 345 2.77 20.82 -8.29
C LEU A 345 2.60 22.28 -7.87
N ALA A 346 1.51 22.93 -8.26
CA ALA A 346 1.24 24.33 -7.97
C ALA A 346 1.18 24.58 -6.45
N ILE A 347 0.50 23.69 -5.71
CA ILE A 347 0.39 23.78 -4.24
C ILE A 347 1.75 23.60 -3.57
N ILE A 348 2.53 22.61 -4.00
CA ILE A 348 3.88 22.37 -3.46
C ILE A 348 4.80 23.55 -3.78
N ALA A 349 4.77 24.06 -5.01
CA ALA A 349 5.57 25.18 -5.45
C ALA A 349 5.22 26.47 -4.69
N ALA A 350 3.92 26.74 -4.47
CA ALA A 350 3.46 27.86 -3.67
C ALA A 350 4.00 27.81 -2.23
N ALA A 351 3.96 26.63 -1.59
CA ALA A 351 4.52 26.44 -0.24
C ALA A 351 6.05 26.66 -0.19
N TYR A 352 6.79 26.24 -1.23
CA TYR A 352 8.22 26.55 -1.34
C TYR A 352 8.50 28.02 -1.68
N GLY A 353 7.54 28.70 -2.30
CA GLY A 353 7.65 30.07 -2.82
C GLY A 353 7.21 31.16 -1.85
N ASP A 354 6.65 30.82 -0.69
CA ASP A 354 6.08 31.78 0.27
C ASP A 354 7.15 32.74 0.83
N ARG A 355 7.26 33.92 0.22
CA ARG A 355 8.28 34.93 0.55
C ARG A 355 8.12 35.54 1.93
N THR A 356 6.98 35.34 2.60
CA THR A 356 6.76 35.81 3.98
C THR A 356 7.57 35.01 4.99
N LEU A 357 7.99 33.80 4.62
CA LEU A 357 8.77 32.89 5.46
C LEU A 357 10.27 32.97 5.17
N SER A 358 11.08 32.70 6.21
CA SER A 358 12.53 32.50 6.05
C SER A 358 12.82 31.32 5.12
N ARG A 359 14.00 31.29 4.48
CA ARG A 359 14.41 30.19 3.59
C ARG A 359 14.27 28.81 4.26
N ARG A 360 14.66 28.69 5.53
CA ARG A 360 14.57 27.42 6.27
C ARG A 360 13.12 27.01 6.52
N ALA A 361 12.25 27.96 6.86
CA ALA A 361 10.82 27.73 7.03
C ALA A 361 10.16 27.35 5.69
N ARG A 362 10.43 28.06 4.59
CA ARG A 362 9.95 27.67 3.24
C ARG A 362 10.32 26.23 2.85
N MET A 363 11.56 25.82 3.15
CA MET A 363 11.99 24.45 2.88
C MET A 363 11.26 23.42 3.76
N ALA A 364 10.92 23.77 5.00
CA ALA A 364 10.15 22.90 5.89
C ALA A 364 8.69 22.81 5.44
N GLU A 365 8.05 23.95 5.15
CA GLU A 365 6.67 24.03 4.67
C GLU A 365 6.49 23.32 3.32
N GLY A 366 7.36 23.54 2.34
CA GLY A 366 7.28 22.85 1.06
C GLY A 366 7.40 21.33 1.19
N ARG A 367 8.27 20.83 2.09
CA ARG A 367 8.36 19.39 2.40
C ARG A 367 7.09 18.87 3.08
N ALA A 368 6.55 19.63 4.03
CA ALA A 368 5.31 19.29 4.72
C ALA A 368 4.13 19.24 3.75
N MET A 369 4.01 20.22 2.85
CA MET A 369 3.00 20.26 1.80
C MET A 369 3.10 19.05 0.87
N GLY A 370 4.32 18.67 0.47
CA GLY A 370 4.53 17.44 -0.31
C GLY A 370 4.07 16.17 0.42
N VAL A 371 4.17 16.12 1.75
CA VAL A 371 3.61 15.02 2.57
C VAL A 371 2.08 15.08 2.58
N GLN A 372 1.49 16.27 2.72
CA GLN A 372 0.03 16.45 2.70
C GLN A 372 -0.59 16.01 1.39
N VAL A 373 -0.04 16.46 0.25
CA VAL A 373 -0.48 16.07 -1.09
C VAL A 373 -0.44 14.54 -1.27
N ARG A 374 0.62 13.87 -0.79
CA ARG A 374 0.67 12.40 -0.80
C ARG A 374 -0.40 11.78 0.10
N GLY A 375 -0.66 12.37 1.27
CA GLY A 375 -1.75 11.95 2.17
C GLY A 375 -3.12 12.03 1.52
N VAL A 376 -3.39 13.08 0.73
CA VAL A 376 -4.63 13.18 -0.06
C VAL A 376 -4.77 12.03 -1.06
N ARG A 377 -3.68 11.68 -1.75
CA ARG A 377 -3.68 10.51 -2.66
C ARG A 377 -3.91 9.21 -1.91
N GLN A 378 -3.30 9.03 -0.73
CA GLN A 378 -3.51 7.86 0.14
C GLN A 378 -4.97 7.72 0.57
N ASP A 379 -5.61 8.82 0.97
CA ASP A 379 -7.02 8.84 1.37
C ASP A 379 -7.91 8.37 0.20
N ALA A 380 -7.66 8.87 -1.01
CA ALA A 380 -8.40 8.46 -2.21
C ALA A 380 -8.20 6.97 -2.57
N MET A 381 -6.98 6.45 -2.43
CA MET A 381 -6.73 5.01 -2.61
C MET A 381 -7.42 4.17 -1.54
N THR A 382 -7.51 4.68 -0.31
CA THR A 382 -8.15 4.00 0.83
C THR A 382 -9.65 3.82 0.59
N VAL A 383 -10.36 4.89 0.22
CA VAL A 383 -11.82 4.84 0.00
C VAL A 383 -12.20 3.93 -1.17
N THR A 384 -11.34 3.83 -2.18
CA THR A 384 -11.58 2.95 -3.34
C THR A 384 -11.10 1.51 -3.15
N THR A 385 -10.59 1.16 -1.96
CA THR A 385 -10.11 -0.20 -1.66
C THR A 385 -11.28 -1.07 -1.14
N PRO A 386 -11.66 -2.16 -1.84
CA PRO A 386 -12.81 -2.97 -1.44
C PRO A 386 -12.59 -3.81 -0.18
N GLY A 387 -13.68 -4.08 0.55
CA GLY A 387 -13.76 -5.05 1.64
C GLY A 387 -13.69 -4.45 3.05
N THR A 388 -14.36 -5.09 4.01
CA THR A 388 -14.39 -4.66 5.40
C THR A 388 -13.16 -5.11 6.18
N GLU A 389 -12.73 -4.28 7.12
CA GLU A 389 -11.62 -4.58 8.02
C GLU A 389 -12.12 -5.33 9.27
N PRO A 390 -11.41 -6.35 9.79
CA PRO A 390 -10.11 -6.87 9.34
C PRO A 390 -10.18 -7.99 8.30
N ALA A 391 -11.36 -8.52 7.97
CA ALA A 391 -11.50 -9.69 7.10
C ALA A 391 -10.76 -9.55 5.76
N ALA A 392 -10.88 -8.38 5.12
CA ALA A 392 -10.26 -8.12 3.84
C ALA A 392 -8.72 -8.09 3.88
N ARG A 393 -8.10 -7.68 5.01
CA ARG A 393 -6.63 -7.71 5.14
C ARG A 393 -6.12 -9.14 5.32
N ASN A 394 -6.85 -9.97 6.05
CA ASN A 394 -6.48 -11.37 6.29
C ASN A 394 -6.66 -12.20 5.01
N ALA A 395 -7.78 -12.01 4.30
CA ALA A 395 -8.00 -12.65 3.01
C ALA A 395 -6.90 -12.31 2.00
N PHE A 396 -6.54 -11.03 1.88
CA PHE A 396 -5.45 -10.61 0.99
C PHE A 396 -4.10 -11.23 1.36
N ARG A 397 -3.78 -11.31 2.67
CA ARG A 397 -2.57 -11.97 3.16
C ARG A 397 -2.52 -13.44 2.73
N LEU A 398 -3.62 -14.18 2.95
CA LEU A 398 -3.71 -15.59 2.58
C LEU A 398 -3.59 -15.77 1.06
N VAL A 399 -4.31 -14.98 0.28
CA VAL A 399 -4.21 -15.04 -1.19
C VAL A 399 -2.80 -14.71 -1.67
N ALA A 400 -2.16 -13.68 -1.13
CA ALA A 400 -0.79 -13.33 -1.48
C ALA A 400 0.18 -14.47 -1.15
N LEU A 401 0.05 -15.10 0.03
CA LEU A 401 0.85 -16.26 0.43
C LEU A 401 0.65 -17.43 -0.52
N THR A 402 -0.60 -17.80 -0.82
CA THR A 402 -0.91 -18.91 -1.71
C THR A 402 -0.39 -18.67 -3.13
N VAL A 403 -0.63 -17.49 -3.69
CA VAL A 403 -0.15 -17.14 -5.04
C VAL A 403 1.37 -17.12 -5.07
N GLY A 404 2.02 -16.55 -4.05
CA GLY A 404 3.48 -16.54 -3.95
C GLY A 404 4.08 -17.95 -3.84
N ALA A 405 3.49 -18.81 -3.02
CA ALA A 405 3.93 -20.20 -2.86
C ALA A 405 3.75 -21.01 -4.16
N VAL A 406 2.60 -20.88 -4.83
CA VAL A 406 2.35 -21.54 -6.12
C VAL A 406 3.32 -21.05 -7.19
N MET A 407 3.52 -19.73 -7.29
CA MET A 407 4.50 -19.15 -8.22
C MET A 407 5.89 -19.72 -7.99
N LEU A 408 6.38 -19.74 -6.75
CA LEU A 408 7.68 -20.31 -6.41
C LEU A 408 7.76 -21.80 -6.75
N ALA A 409 6.76 -22.58 -6.37
CA ALA A 409 6.75 -24.02 -6.63
C ALA A 409 6.79 -24.33 -8.14
N VAL A 410 6.01 -23.61 -8.95
CA VAL A 410 6.00 -23.77 -10.41
C VAL A 410 7.33 -23.35 -11.03
N CYS A 411 7.89 -22.21 -10.61
CA CYS A 411 9.18 -21.75 -11.14
C CYS A 411 10.31 -22.71 -10.76
N LEU A 412 10.35 -23.18 -9.51
CA LEU A 412 11.35 -24.15 -9.06
C LEU A 412 11.21 -25.47 -9.80
N TRP A 413 10.01 -26.05 -9.86
CA TRP A 413 9.79 -27.33 -10.54
C TRP A 413 10.19 -27.27 -12.03
N TYR A 414 9.71 -26.25 -12.75
CA TYR A 414 10.03 -26.14 -14.18
C TYR A 414 11.49 -25.74 -14.41
N GLY A 415 12.03 -24.84 -13.57
CA GLY A 415 13.40 -24.36 -13.66
C GLY A 415 14.43 -25.45 -13.38
N THR A 416 14.22 -26.30 -12.37
CA THR A 416 15.13 -27.41 -12.08
C THR A 416 15.06 -28.50 -13.14
N ALA A 417 13.86 -28.84 -13.62
CA ALA A 417 13.70 -29.80 -14.71
C ALA A 417 14.41 -29.34 -15.98
N LEU A 418 14.21 -28.07 -16.36
CA LEU A 418 14.88 -27.48 -17.53
C LEU A 418 16.39 -27.38 -17.32
N ALA A 419 16.85 -27.04 -16.12
CA ALA A 419 18.28 -26.97 -15.83
C ALA A 419 18.97 -28.33 -15.98
N GLN A 420 18.35 -29.42 -15.50
CA GLN A 420 18.89 -30.77 -15.65
C GLN A 420 18.90 -31.23 -17.11
N ASP A 421 17.88 -30.85 -17.89
CA ASP A 421 17.81 -31.14 -19.32
C ASP A 421 18.89 -30.41 -20.13
N ILE A 422 19.19 -29.16 -19.78
CA ILE A 422 20.28 -28.39 -20.40
C ILE A 422 21.66 -28.95 -19.98
N GLY A 423 21.88 -29.29 -18.71
CA GLY A 423 23.17 -29.83 -18.24
C GLY A 423 24.37 -28.91 -18.53
N SER A 424 25.49 -29.47 -18.97
CA SER A 424 26.79 -28.80 -19.22
C SER A 424 27.06 -28.49 -20.70
N TRP A 425 26.01 -28.15 -21.43
CA TRP A 425 25.94 -28.15 -22.89
C TRP A 425 26.87 -27.15 -23.64
N LEU A 426 27.24 -26.01 -23.05
CA LEU A 426 28.12 -24.96 -23.61
C LEU A 426 29.48 -24.95 -22.91
N GLN A 427 30.44 -25.73 -23.41
CA GLN A 427 31.81 -25.63 -22.93
C GLN A 427 32.49 -24.36 -23.47
N GLN A 428 32.51 -23.29 -22.68
CA GLN A 428 33.35 -22.09 -22.89
C GLN A 428 34.06 -21.65 -21.58
N PRO A 429 35.20 -20.92 -21.68
CA PRO A 429 36.11 -20.72 -20.56
C PRO A 429 35.57 -19.79 -19.45
N ASP A 430 35.60 -20.29 -18.22
CA ASP A 430 35.99 -19.69 -16.94
C ASP A 430 35.56 -18.26 -16.51
N TRP A 431 34.52 -17.64 -17.07
CA TRP A 431 33.94 -16.43 -16.46
C TRP A 431 32.48 -16.62 -15.98
N PRO A 432 32.17 -16.39 -14.68
CA PRO A 432 30.80 -16.46 -14.18
C PRO A 432 29.99 -15.23 -14.57
N TYR A 433 29.00 -15.41 -15.46
CA TYR A 433 28.19 -14.32 -16.02
C TYR A 433 26.93 -13.96 -15.20
N PHE A 434 26.45 -14.88 -14.35
CA PHE A 434 25.23 -14.76 -13.53
C PHE A 434 25.55 -14.72 -12.03
N PHE A 435 24.63 -14.25 -11.19
CA PHE A 435 24.98 -13.80 -9.85
C PHE A 435 25.53 -14.91 -8.92
N ALA A 436 24.95 -16.12 -8.96
CA ALA A 436 25.45 -17.23 -8.13
C ALA A 436 26.90 -17.61 -8.47
N GLY A 437 27.29 -17.52 -9.75
CA GLY A 437 28.67 -17.74 -10.17
C GLY A 437 29.67 -16.69 -9.66
N LEU A 438 29.21 -15.51 -9.25
CA LEU A 438 30.07 -14.45 -8.70
C LEU A 438 30.42 -14.65 -7.21
N LEU A 439 29.75 -15.57 -6.51
CA LEU A 439 29.91 -15.75 -5.06
C LEU A 439 31.34 -16.19 -4.68
N ASP A 440 31.98 -17.05 -5.47
CA ASP A 440 33.36 -17.48 -5.24
C ASP A 440 34.38 -16.34 -5.41
N GLY A 441 34.17 -15.48 -6.42
CA GLY A 441 35.00 -14.30 -6.64
C GLY A 441 34.83 -13.26 -5.53
N LEU A 442 33.60 -13.09 -5.05
CA LEU A 442 33.29 -12.22 -3.92
C LEU A 442 33.93 -12.69 -2.62
N ALA A 443 33.90 -14.00 -2.33
CA ALA A 443 34.56 -14.59 -1.17
C ALA A 443 36.08 -14.36 -1.22
N GLN A 444 36.69 -14.55 -2.39
CA GLN A 444 38.11 -14.26 -2.62
C GLN A 444 38.46 -12.79 -2.38
N TRP A 445 37.64 -11.88 -2.92
CA TRP A 445 37.80 -10.46 -2.68
C TRP A 445 37.69 -10.13 -1.19
N TRP A 446 36.70 -10.68 -0.49
CA TRP A 446 36.51 -10.48 0.95
C TRP A 446 37.72 -10.95 1.77
N ASP A 447 38.27 -12.11 1.46
CA ASP A 447 39.46 -12.67 2.13
C ASP A 447 40.71 -11.81 1.88
N SER A 448 40.80 -11.16 0.72
CA SER A 448 41.93 -10.29 0.35
C SER A 448 42.03 -8.99 1.17
N LEU A 449 40.95 -8.56 1.83
CA LEU A 449 40.89 -7.27 2.55
C LEU A 449 41.66 -7.27 3.88
N GLY A 450 42.00 -8.45 4.41
CA GLY A 450 42.49 -8.61 5.78
C GLY A 450 41.46 -8.19 6.84
N VAL A 451 41.75 -8.48 8.12
CA VAL A 451 40.79 -8.27 9.23
C VAL A 451 40.33 -6.81 9.36
N LEU A 452 41.25 -5.86 9.20
CA LEU A 452 40.92 -4.44 9.31
C LEU A 452 40.06 -3.94 8.14
N GLY A 453 40.32 -4.40 6.92
CA GLY A 453 39.50 -4.07 5.75
C GLY A 453 38.10 -4.66 5.85
N GLN A 454 37.97 -5.90 6.33
CA GLN A 454 36.67 -6.55 6.58
C GLN A 454 35.85 -5.81 7.65
N ILE A 455 36.47 -5.41 8.77
CA ILE A 455 35.82 -4.60 9.81
C ILE A 455 35.36 -3.25 9.24
N LEU A 456 36.22 -2.59 8.46
CA LEU A 456 35.93 -1.29 7.87
C LEU A 456 34.74 -1.35 6.88
N VAL A 457 34.74 -2.33 5.98
CA VAL A 457 33.64 -2.54 5.01
C VAL A 457 32.34 -2.91 5.73
N THR A 458 32.40 -3.77 6.76
CA THR A 458 31.25 -4.12 7.59
C THR A 458 30.67 -2.89 8.30
N ALA A 459 31.53 -2.11 8.97
CA ALA A 459 31.12 -0.90 9.66
C ALA A 459 30.50 0.13 8.70
N LEU A 460 31.07 0.28 7.51
CA LEU A 460 30.51 1.14 6.47
C LEU A 460 29.12 0.69 6.04
N ALA A 461 28.95 -0.60 5.73
CA ALA A 461 27.67 -1.15 5.30
C ALA A 461 26.58 -0.97 6.37
N VAL A 462 26.91 -1.22 7.65
CA VAL A 462 25.99 -1.03 8.79
C VAL A 462 25.60 0.43 8.92
N LEU A 463 26.57 1.34 8.84
CA LEU A 463 26.34 2.78 8.94
C LEU A 463 25.50 3.31 7.76
N LEU A 464 25.70 2.81 6.55
CA LEU A 464 24.90 3.18 5.38
C LEU A 464 23.45 2.71 5.50
N LEU A 465 23.21 1.48 5.97
CA LEU A 465 21.86 0.98 6.23
C LEU A 465 21.18 1.73 7.39
N ALA A 466 21.91 2.00 8.47
CA ALA A 466 21.42 2.81 9.58
C ALA A 466 21.09 4.25 9.13
N TRP A 467 21.92 4.82 8.24
CA TRP A 467 21.67 6.11 7.61
C TRP A 467 20.42 6.10 6.72
N ALA A 468 20.22 5.04 5.94
CA ALA A 468 19.00 4.82 5.15
C ALA A 468 17.75 4.68 6.04
N GLY A 469 17.94 4.34 7.31
CA GLY A 469 16.95 4.44 8.37
C GLY A 469 16.55 3.12 9.00
N LEU A 470 17.35 2.06 8.83
CA LEU A 470 17.29 0.83 9.63
C LEU A 470 17.72 1.12 11.07
N SER A 471 17.27 0.29 12.02
CA SER A 471 17.89 0.27 13.35
C SER A 471 19.31 -0.28 13.22
N VAL A 472 20.20 0.09 14.15
CA VAL A 472 21.58 -0.44 14.16
C VAL A 472 21.58 -1.96 14.24
N ALA A 473 20.67 -2.56 15.04
CA ALA A 473 20.52 -4.00 15.14
C ALA A 473 20.07 -4.64 13.81
N ALA A 474 19.05 -4.08 13.14
CA ALA A 474 18.62 -4.59 11.85
C ALA A 474 19.69 -4.40 10.75
N ALA A 475 20.45 -3.31 10.81
CA ALA A 475 21.57 -3.06 9.91
C ALA A 475 22.70 -4.07 10.15
N LEU A 476 23.03 -4.37 11.40
CA LEU A 476 23.99 -5.41 11.78
C LEU A 476 23.52 -6.80 11.34
N GLY A 477 22.23 -7.14 11.49
CA GLY A 477 21.68 -8.40 11.02
C GLY A 477 21.75 -8.53 9.50
N ALA A 478 21.31 -7.51 8.76
CA ALA A 478 21.35 -7.50 7.30
C ALA A 478 22.78 -7.58 6.74
N VAL A 479 23.73 -6.85 7.34
CA VAL A 479 25.15 -6.93 6.95
C VAL A 479 25.76 -8.25 7.40
N GLY A 480 25.40 -8.75 8.58
CA GLY A 480 25.87 -10.02 9.13
C GLY A 480 25.50 -11.21 8.25
N VAL A 481 24.30 -11.21 7.66
CA VAL A 481 23.91 -12.20 6.64
C VAL A 481 24.80 -12.08 5.41
N GLY A 482 25.05 -10.86 4.93
CA GLY A 482 25.96 -10.62 3.80
C GLY A 482 27.38 -11.10 4.07
N THR A 483 27.97 -10.76 5.23
CA THR A 483 29.32 -11.20 5.61
C THR A 483 29.38 -12.70 5.87
N TRP A 484 28.29 -13.32 6.34
CA TRP A 484 28.19 -14.77 6.46
C TRP A 484 28.28 -15.44 5.08
N VAL A 485 27.50 -15.00 4.09
CA VAL A 485 27.56 -15.51 2.71
C VAL A 485 28.97 -15.35 2.13
N LEU A 486 29.61 -14.19 2.35
CA LEU A 486 30.96 -13.93 1.86
C LEU A 486 32.04 -14.81 2.54
N SER A 487 31.90 -15.10 3.83
CA SER A 487 32.88 -15.90 4.60
C SER A 487 32.70 -17.41 4.45
N HIS A 488 31.53 -17.88 3.98
CA HIS A 488 31.21 -19.31 3.85
C HIS A 488 31.15 -19.81 2.40
N GLY A 489 31.51 -18.98 1.41
CA GLY A 489 31.40 -19.30 -0.02
C GLY A 489 32.15 -20.55 -0.49
N ARG A 490 33.06 -21.15 0.30
CA ARG A 490 33.90 -22.30 -0.09
C ARG A 490 33.79 -23.55 0.81
N GLY A 491 32.92 -23.57 1.81
CA GLY A 491 33.05 -24.46 2.97
C GLY A 491 31.88 -25.42 3.25
N ILE A 492 31.34 -26.13 2.25
CA ILE A 492 30.22 -27.08 2.45
C ILE A 492 30.70 -28.51 2.75
N ALA A 493 31.97 -28.84 2.50
CA ALA A 493 32.53 -30.18 2.75
C ALA A 493 32.49 -30.62 4.23
N THR A 494 32.56 -29.66 5.17
CA THR A 494 32.51 -29.93 6.62
C THR A 494 31.09 -30.07 7.15
N PHE A 495 30.08 -29.49 6.48
CA PHE A 495 28.66 -29.59 6.87
C PHE A 495 28.04 -30.93 6.44
N LEU A 496 28.50 -31.48 5.31
CA LEU A 496 28.04 -32.77 4.78
C LEU A 496 28.58 -33.98 5.55
N GLN A 497 29.65 -33.81 6.34
CA GLN A 497 30.28 -34.91 7.09
C GLN A 497 29.68 -35.15 8.48
N ASP A 498 29.18 -34.10 9.16
CA ASP A 498 28.47 -34.25 10.45
C ASP A 498 27.41 -33.16 10.67
N PRO A 499 26.17 -33.37 10.19
CA PRO A 499 25.07 -32.42 10.29
C PRO A 499 24.71 -32.09 11.74
N ALA A 500 24.92 -33.02 12.68
CA ALA A 500 24.47 -32.88 14.06
C ALA A 500 25.44 -32.03 14.91
N ALA A 501 26.72 -31.97 14.55
CA ALA A 501 27.72 -31.12 15.20
C ALA A 501 27.63 -29.67 14.71
N ALA A 502 27.48 -29.45 13.40
CA ALA A 502 27.32 -28.11 12.82
C ALA A 502 25.98 -27.46 13.22
N THR A 503 24.90 -28.25 13.25
CA THR A 503 23.59 -27.77 13.73
C THR A 503 23.63 -27.41 15.22
N ARG A 504 24.44 -28.08 16.05
CA ARG A 504 24.62 -27.73 17.47
C ARG A 504 25.45 -26.47 17.68
N SER A 505 26.50 -26.23 16.88
CA SER A 505 27.30 -25.01 16.94
C SER A 505 26.58 -23.77 16.38
N TYR A 506 25.68 -23.96 15.40
CA TYR A 506 24.89 -22.89 14.78
C TYR A 506 23.59 -22.61 15.57
N ALA A 507 22.89 -23.65 16.04
CA ALA A 507 21.71 -23.50 16.90
C ALA A 507 22.05 -22.96 18.30
N ALA A 508 23.31 -23.05 18.74
CA ALA A 508 23.77 -22.41 19.98
C ALA A 508 23.92 -20.88 19.84
N ASN A 509 24.04 -20.32 18.63
CA ASN A 509 24.38 -18.91 18.42
C ASN A 509 23.40 -18.11 17.56
N ALA A 510 22.43 -18.74 16.88
CA ALA A 510 21.35 -18.04 16.18
C ALA A 510 20.01 -18.72 16.50
N THR A 511 19.14 -18.07 17.27
CA THR A 511 17.78 -18.57 17.50
C THR A 511 16.88 -18.11 16.36
N TRP A 512 16.15 -19.05 15.74
CA TRP A 512 15.10 -18.74 14.76
C TRP A 512 14.07 -17.75 15.30
N GLU A 513 13.89 -17.71 16.62
CA GLU A 513 13.13 -16.68 17.33
C GLU A 513 13.71 -15.26 17.16
N GLN A 514 15.02 -15.05 17.15
CA GLN A 514 15.63 -13.72 16.95
C GLN A 514 15.47 -13.24 15.50
N LEU A 515 15.60 -14.11 14.49
CA LEU A 515 15.36 -13.75 13.09
C LEU A 515 13.89 -13.40 12.84
N LEU A 516 12.97 -14.12 13.49
CA LEU A 516 11.54 -13.82 13.48
C LEU A 516 11.18 -12.58 14.30
N LEU A 517 11.88 -12.32 15.41
CA LEU A 517 11.71 -11.11 16.23
C LEU A 517 12.28 -9.87 15.54
N ASP A 518 13.35 -9.98 14.76
CA ASP A 518 13.93 -8.88 13.96
C ASP A 518 13.17 -8.66 12.66
N GLY A 519 12.65 -9.72 12.04
CA GLY A 519 11.63 -9.65 11.00
C GLY A 519 10.31 -9.05 11.53
N ALA A 520 9.98 -9.33 12.79
CA ALA A 520 8.90 -8.67 13.51
C ALA A 520 9.27 -7.23 13.89
N ASP A 521 10.53 -6.87 14.15
CA ASP A 521 10.96 -5.50 14.45
C ASP A 521 11.03 -4.63 13.19
N PHE A 522 11.38 -5.25 12.06
CA PHE A 522 11.16 -4.77 10.70
C PHE A 522 9.66 -4.55 10.45
N ALA A 523 8.80 -5.53 10.73
CA ALA A 523 7.36 -5.36 10.65
C ALA A 523 6.86 -4.26 11.60
N LEU A 524 7.39 -4.15 12.81
CA LEU A 524 7.07 -3.13 13.83
C LEU A 524 7.48 -1.73 13.38
N THR A 525 8.46 -1.60 12.48
CA THR A 525 8.82 -0.34 11.80
C THR A 525 7.80 0.06 10.73
N PHE A 526 7.11 -0.91 10.11
CA PHE A 526 6.03 -0.70 9.13
C PHE A 526 4.60 -0.74 9.72
N ILE A 527 4.42 -1.28 10.93
CA ILE A 527 3.17 -1.34 11.70
C ILE A 527 3.02 -0.03 12.52
N PRO A 528 1.84 0.63 12.48
CA PRO A 528 1.55 1.75 13.38
C PRO A 528 1.55 1.28 14.86
N GLY A 529 2.57 1.63 15.66
CA GLY A 529 2.54 1.49 17.13
C GLY A 529 3.81 1.12 17.92
N SER A 530 4.99 0.79 17.34
CA SER A 530 6.11 0.21 18.12
C SER A 530 7.05 1.18 18.85
N ALA A 531 7.67 0.68 19.94
CA ALA A 531 8.33 1.44 21.00
C ALA A 531 9.66 2.13 20.60
N LEU A 532 10.53 1.51 19.80
CA LEU A 532 11.78 2.15 19.33
C LEU A 532 11.56 3.14 18.18
N GLY A 533 10.44 2.98 17.47
CA GLY A 533 9.93 3.98 16.54
C GLY A 533 9.36 5.23 17.23
N LEU A 534 9.12 5.21 18.55
CA LEU A 534 8.47 6.32 19.25
C LEU A 534 9.25 7.63 19.17
N GLY A 535 10.59 7.62 19.15
CA GLY A 535 11.37 8.87 19.13
C GLY A 535 11.26 9.64 17.79
N THR A 536 11.33 8.93 16.66
CA THR A 536 11.18 9.52 15.31
C THR A 536 9.72 9.69 14.94
N ARG A 537 8.85 8.78 15.41
CA ARG A 537 7.39 8.92 15.33
C ARG A 537 6.89 10.07 16.16
N LYS A 538 7.43 10.45 17.33
CA LYS A 538 6.86 11.56 18.13
C LYS A 538 6.97 12.90 17.40
N ALA A 539 8.07 13.14 16.67
CA ALA A 539 8.28 14.36 15.89
C ALA A 539 7.50 14.38 14.56
N ALA A 540 7.41 13.22 13.87
CA ALA A 540 6.60 13.09 12.66
C ALA A 540 5.09 12.94 12.97
N ARG A 541 4.71 12.38 14.12
CA ARG A 541 3.35 12.32 14.70
C ARG A 541 2.92 13.70 15.12
N THR A 542 3.72 14.48 15.85
CA THR A 542 3.28 15.84 16.21
C THR A 542 2.99 16.71 15.00
N ALA A 543 3.65 16.51 13.84
CA ALA A 543 3.31 17.21 12.60
C ALA A 543 2.21 16.51 11.76
N ALA A 544 2.23 15.18 11.62
CA ALA A 544 1.25 14.45 10.81
C ALA A 544 -0.05 14.14 11.56
N GLU A 545 -0.03 13.94 12.87
CA GLU A 545 -1.21 13.91 13.75
C GLU A 545 -1.76 15.30 13.94
N SER A 546 -0.97 16.37 14.15
CA SER A 546 -1.56 17.72 14.17
C SER A 546 -2.24 18.06 12.85
N VAL A 547 -1.68 17.64 11.71
CA VAL A 547 -2.30 17.83 10.39
C VAL A 547 -3.44 16.84 10.12
N ALA A 548 -3.36 15.56 10.52
CA ALA A 548 -4.45 14.59 10.34
C ALA A 548 -5.63 14.88 11.28
N VAL A 549 -5.35 15.29 12.52
CA VAL A 549 -6.34 15.79 13.49
C VAL A 549 -6.91 17.12 13.01
N SER A 550 -6.09 18.04 12.47
CA SER A 550 -6.62 19.26 11.84
C SER A 550 -7.49 18.94 10.62
N ARG A 551 -7.18 17.90 9.83
CA ARG A 551 -7.99 17.46 8.68
C ARG A 551 -9.29 16.77 9.12
N ALA A 552 -9.23 15.93 10.15
CA ALA A 552 -10.42 15.29 10.73
C ALA A 552 -11.33 16.33 11.39
N ALA A 553 -10.76 17.23 12.18
CA ALA A 553 -11.46 18.35 12.80
C ALA A 553 -12.03 19.32 11.76
N ARG A 554 -11.32 19.63 10.66
CA ARG A 554 -11.89 20.46 9.56
C ARG A 554 -13.04 19.76 8.82
N ARG A 555 -13.00 18.45 8.62
CA ARG A 555 -14.13 17.69 8.05
C ARG A 555 -15.33 17.68 8.99
N GLU A 556 -15.08 17.51 10.28
CA GLU A 556 -16.11 17.57 11.31
C GLU A 556 -16.69 18.98 11.42
N ILE A 557 -15.86 20.02 11.42
CA ILE A 557 -16.27 21.43 11.41
C ILE A 557 -17.03 21.79 10.13
N ALA A 558 -16.58 21.36 8.95
CA ALA A 558 -17.27 21.61 7.68
C ALA A 558 -18.62 20.88 7.64
N GLY A 559 -18.67 19.63 8.09
CA GLY A 559 -19.91 18.87 8.26
C GLY A 559 -20.84 19.52 9.29
N LEU A 560 -20.31 20.01 10.41
CA LEU A 560 -21.04 20.76 11.43
C LEU A 560 -21.51 22.13 10.90
N THR A 561 -20.75 22.78 10.02
CA THR A 561 -21.12 24.07 9.42
C THR A 561 -22.21 23.87 8.36
N GLU A 562 -22.13 22.81 7.56
CA GLU A 562 -23.17 22.42 6.62
C GLU A 562 -24.45 21.99 7.36
N VAL A 563 -24.32 21.22 8.43
CA VAL A 563 -25.41 20.84 9.33
C VAL A 563 -25.99 22.05 10.08
N ASN A 564 -25.17 22.98 10.55
CA ASN A 564 -25.63 24.23 11.17
C ASN A 564 -26.30 25.17 10.16
N ASN A 565 -25.83 25.21 8.91
CA ASN A 565 -26.50 25.97 7.84
C ASN A 565 -27.83 25.31 7.47
N LEU A 566 -27.91 23.98 7.45
CA LEU A 566 -29.16 23.24 7.28
C LEU A 566 -30.10 23.43 8.47
N PHE A 567 -29.59 23.47 9.70
CA PHE A 567 -30.38 23.79 10.89
C PHE A 567 -30.82 25.25 10.92
N ALA A 568 -29.98 26.20 10.53
CA ALA A 568 -30.33 27.61 10.41
C ALA A 568 -31.36 27.85 9.31
N GLN A 569 -31.25 27.17 8.16
CA GLN A 569 -32.28 27.18 7.11
C GLN A 569 -33.57 26.49 7.57
N ARG A 570 -33.48 25.39 8.33
CA ARG A 570 -34.63 24.71 8.96
C ARG A 570 -35.30 25.59 10.00
N ASP A 571 -34.54 26.27 10.85
CA ASP A 571 -35.08 27.09 11.94
C ASP A 571 -35.62 28.43 11.40
N ALA A 572 -35.04 28.96 10.31
CA ALA A 572 -35.65 30.02 9.50
C ALA A 572 -36.95 29.57 8.81
N ALA A 573 -37.04 28.31 8.36
CA ALA A 573 -38.28 27.73 7.82
C ALA A 573 -39.35 27.44 8.91
N LYS A 574 -38.93 27.09 10.14
CA LYS A 574 -39.83 26.90 11.30
C LYS A 574 -40.49 28.20 11.75
N ALA A 575 -39.85 29.35 11.56
CA ALA A 575 -40.38 30.65 11.98
C ALA A 575 -41.56 31.15 11.11
N VAL A 576 -41.89 30.51 9.98
CA VAL A 576 -42.80 31.08 8.97
C VAL A 576 -44.21 30.47 8.94
N ARG A 577 -44.45 29.26 9.50
CA ARG A 577 -45.79 28.62 9.45
C ARG A 577 -46.51 28.66 10.81
N VAL A 578 -47.28 29.73 11.03
CA VAL A 578 -48.22 29.84 12.17
C VAL A 578 -49.54 29.14 11.80
N TRP A 579 -49.92 28.13 12.57
CA TRP A 579 -51.20 27.45 12.43
C TRP A 579 -52.32 28.28 13.06
N THR A 580 -53.52 28.24 12.50
CA THR A 580 -54.74 28.78 13.14
C THR A 580 -55.43 27.70 13.97
N GLU A 581 -56.24 28.07 14.96
CA GLU A 581 -56.96 27.09 15.80
C GLU A 581 -57.84 26.13 14.98
N GLN A 582 -58.43 26.64 13.89
CA GLN A 582 -59.24 25.83 12.99
C GLN A 582 -58.38 24.80 12.24
N GLN A 583 -57.22 25.20 11.72
CA GLN A 583 -56.31 24.29 11.03
C GLN A 583 -55.76 23.19 11.95
N VAL A 584 -55.54 23.49 13.23
CA VAL A 584 -55.17 22.45 14.21
C VAL A 584 -56.32 21.48 14.43
N THR A 585 -57.55 21.98 14.51
CA THR A 585 -58.76 21.15 14.68
C THR A 585 -58.95 20.22 13.48
N ASP A 586 -58.82 20.74 12.27
CA ASP A 586 -58.91 19.96 11.03
C ASP A 586 -57.78 18.93 10.93
N TRP A 587 -56.57 19.30 11.37
CA TRP A 587 -55.43 18.39 11.38
C TRP A 587 -55.62 17.23 12.37
N VAL A 588 -56.02 17.51 13.63
CA VAL A 588 -56.24 16.47 14.65
C VAL A 588 -57.37 15.53 14.22
N SER A 589 -58.47 16.06 13.69
CA SER A 589 -59.60 15.24 13.21
C SER A 589 -59.27 14.43 11.95
N GLY A 590 -58.29 14.87 11.15
CA GLY A 590 -57.79 14.15 9.97
C GLY A 590 -56.75 13.07 10.27
N LEU A 591 -56.28 12.93 11.52
CA LEU A 591 -55.33 11.88 11.86
C LEU A 591 -55.96 10.50 11.77
N HIS A 592 -55.19 9.54 11.24
CA HIS A 592 -55.57 8.15 11.31
C HIS A 592 -55.58 7.70 12.78
N THR A 593 -56.69 7.11 13.22
CA THR A 593 -56.87 6.64 14.60
C THR A 593 -56.77 5.12 14.70
N VAL A 594 -56.27 4.65 15.84
CA VAL A 594 -56.17 3.22 16.17
C VAL A 594 -56.87 3.00 17.51
N VAL A 595 -57.84 2.09 17.54
CA VAL A 595 -58.51 1.70 18.79
C VAL A 595 -57.78 0.52 19.40
N ARG A 596 -57.20 0.71 20.59
CA ARG A 596 -56.49 -0.36 21.31
C ARG A 596 -57.38 -0.94 22.41
N ARG A 597 -57.53 -2.26 22.45
CA ARG A 597 -58.26 -2.94 23.53
C ARG A 597 -57.34 -3.17 24.74
N PRO A 598 -57.84 -3.09 25.98
CA PRO A 598 -57.00 -3.35 27.16
C PRO A 598 -56.68 -4.85 27.27
N TYR A 599 -55.40 -5.21 27.17
CA TYR A 599 -54.94 -6.61 27.29
C TYR A 599 -53.78 -6.81 28.28
N ASN A 600 -53.21 -5.74 28.83
CA ASN A 600 -52.21 -5.79 29.88
C ASN A 600 -52.33 -4.57 30.83
N SER A 601 -51.58 -4.60 31.93
CA SER A 601 -51.56 -3.54 32.95
C SER A 601 -51.17 -2.18 32.39
N ALA A 602 -50.24 -2.12 31.44
CA ALA A 602 -49.80 -0.88 30.80
C ALA A 602 -50.91 -0.20 29.98
N ILE A 603 -51.65 -0.96 29.16
CA ILE A 603 -52.76 -0.41 28.35
C ILE A 603 -53.96 -0.08 29.24
N GLN A 604 -54.22 -0.86 30.29
CA GLN A 604 -55.24 -0.53 31.29
C GLN A 604 -54.92 0.80 31.99
N TYR A 605 -53.65 0.98 32.37
CA TYR A 605 -53.15 2.23 32.95
C TYR A 605 -53.31 3.40 31.98
N GLN A 606 -52.88 3.25 30.72
CA GLN A 606 -53.04 4.25 29.66
C GLN A 606 -54.49 4.73 29.53
N HIS A 607 -55.44 3.81 29.40
CA HIS A 607 -56.86 4.15 29.27
C HIS A 607 -57.39 4.88 30.50
N ARG A 608 -56.95 4.47 31.70
CA ARG A 608 -57.35 5.10 32.96
C ARG A 608 -56.85 6.55 33.07
N VAL A 609 -55.58 6.80 32.72
CA VAL A 609 -54.97 8.13 32.94
C VAL A 609 -55.21 9.10 31.78
N LEU A 610 -55.44 8.62 30.57
CA LEU A 610 -55.74 9.45 29.41
C LEU A 610 -57.25 9.55 29.11
N GLY A 611 -58.08 8.70 29.70
CA GLY A 611 -59.53 8.70 29.51
C GLY A 611 -59.99 8.29 28.11
N THR A 612 -59.11 7.66 27.31
CA THR A 612 -59.38 7.24 25.94
C THR A 612 -58.72 5.90 25.62
N ASN A 613 -59.30 5.16 24.68
CA ASN A 613 -58.71 3.98 24.05
C ASN A 613 -58.36 4.22 22.57
N VAL A 614 -58.39 5.48 22.13
CA VAL A 614 -58.12 5.92 20.76
C VAL A 614 -56.76 6.58 20.69
N GLU A 615 -55.83 5.92 20.00
CA GLU A 615 -54.49 6.40 19.70
C GLU A 615 -54.46 7.11 18.35
N HIS A 616 -53.53 8.05 18.15
CA HIS A 616 -53.43 8.85 16.94
C HIS A 616 -52.10 8.59 16.22
N VAL A 617 -52.16 8.30 14.92
CA VAL A 617 -50.98 8.08 14.08
C VAL A 617 -50.51 9.42 13.50
N ILE A 618 -49.35 9.89 13.96
CA ILE A 618 -48.78 11.18 13.59
C ILE A 618 -47.61 10.97 12.61
N PRO A 619 -47.59 11.61 11.43
CA PRO A 619 -46.46 11.55 10.52
C PRO A 619 -45.25 12.32 11.07
N THR A 620 -44.04 11.77 10.98
CA THR A 620 -42.84 12.42 11.54
C THR A 620 -42.23 13.48 10.61
N GLY A 621 -42.69 13.54 9.35
CA GLY A 621 -42.10 14.33 8.27
C GLY A 621 -41.06 13.57 7.43
N VAL A 622 -40.65 12.37 7.85
CA VAL A 622 -39.85 11.46 7.03
C VAL A 622 -40.78 10.57 6.21
N PRO A 623 -40.57 10.41 4.89
CA PRO A 623 -41.45 9.59 4.04
C PRO A 623 -41.62 8.17 4.57
N GLY A 624 -42.87 7.77 4.82
CA GLY A 624 -43.23 6.43 5.31
C GLY A 624 -43.00 6.20 6.81
N GLU A 625 -42.64 7.22 7.59
CA GLU A 625 -42.38 7.10 9.02
C GLU A 625 -43.45 7.81 9.87
N THR A 626 -44.03 7.08 10.82
CA THR A 626 -45.05 7.57 11.75
C THR A 626 -44.71 7.24 13.20
N ILE A 627 -45.38 7.93 14.12
CA ILE A 627 -45.46 7.57 15.53
C ILE A 627 -46.92 7.43 15.93
N VAL A 628 -47.21 6.56 16.89
CA VAL A 628 -48.55 6.37 17.44
C VAL A 628 -48.52 7.01 18.83
N ALA A 629 -49.27 8.10 19.00
CA ALA A 629 -49.43 8.77 20.29
C ALA A 629 -50.68 8.26 20.99
N ASP A 630 -50.58 8.01 22.29
CA ASP A 630 -51.69 7.47 23.08
C ASP A 630 -52.89 8.42 23.15
N ALA A 631 -52.65 9.73 23.10
CA ALA A 631 -53.67 10.75 22.85
C ALA A 631 -53.05 12.01 22.22
N VAL A 632 -53.89 12.87 21.64
CA VAL A 632 -53.51 14.20 21.15
C VAL A 632 -54.55 15.20 21.62
N THR A 633 -54.11 16.27 22.29
CA THR A 633 -54.98 17.38 22.71
C THR A 633 -54.66 18.64 21.93
N LYS A 634 -55.64 19.54 21.81
CA LYS A 634 -55.43 20.89 21.27
C LYS A 634 -55.22 21.88 22.41
N GLU A 635 -54.32 22.82 22.21
CA GLU A 635 -54.10 23.96 23.09
C GLU A 635 -53.98 25.22 22.22
N GLY A 636 -55.11 25.90 22.00
CA GLY A 636 -55.19 27.04 21.08
C GLY A 636 -54.76 26.67 19.67
N ASN A 637 -53.66 27.27 19.21
CA ASN A 637 -53.11 27.08 17.87
C ASN A 637 -52.00 26.02 17.78
N ILE A 638 -51.84 25.19 18.81
CA ILE A 638 -50.89 24.06 18.83
C ILE A 638 -51.59 22.76 19.25
N ALA A 639 -50.94 21.64 18.94
CA ALA A 639 -51.31 20.32 19.44
C ALA A 639 -50.26 19.79 20.43
N VAL A 640 -50.69 19.00 21.41
CA VAL A 640 -49.83 18.33 22.39
C VAL A 640 -50.06 16.83 22.28
N ALA A 641 -48.98 16.07 22.09
CA ALA A 641 -49.02 14.61 22.09
C ALA A 641 -48.90 14.09 23.53
N TRP A 642 -49.64 13.02 23.84
CA TRP A 642 -49.67 12.40 25.14
C TRP A 642 -49.26 10.94 25.07
N GLU A 643 -48.49 10.52 26.08
CA GLU A 643 -47.97 9.17 26.23
C GLU A 643 -48.16 8.69 27.68
N ALA A 644 -48.57 7.44 27.86
CA ALA A 644 -48.66 6.80 29.17
C ALA A 644 -47.58 5.71 29.29
N LYS A 645 -46.66 5.87 30.24
CA LYS A 645 -45.63 4.87 30.53
C LYS A 645 -45.90 4.24 31.89
N TYR A 646 -46.15 2.93 31.90
CA TYR A 646 -46.40 2.16 33.12
C TYR A 646 -45.18 1.33 33.52
N THR A 647 -44.90 1.24 34.82
CA THR A 647 -43.88 0.39 35.42
C THR A 647 -44.43 -0.34 36.64
N GLU A 648 -44.11 -1.63 36.80
CA GLU A 648 -44.41 -2.40 38.03
C GLU A 648 -43.45 -2.07 39.18
N GLY A 649 -42.39 -1.31 38.91
CA GLY A 649 -41.37 -0.91 39.86
C GLY A 649 -40.27 -1.97 40.06
N GLY A 650 -39.15 -1.54 40.65
CA GLY A 650 -38.05 -2.42 41.08
C GLY A 650 -36.89 -2.51 40.07
N ALA A 651 -35.82 -3.23 40.46
CA ALA A 651 -34.54 -3.27 39.73
C ALA A 651 -34.61 -3.80 38.29
N ASN A 652 -35.75 -4.39 37.91
CA ASN A 652 -36.01 -4.91 36.57
C ASN A 652 -36.90 -3.97 35.73
N SER A 653 -37.37 -2.85 36.26
CA SER A 653 -38.18 -1.89 35.51
C SER A 653 -37.35 -1.24 34.40
N LEU A 654 -37.96 -1.10 33.21
CA LEU A 654 -37.35 -0.36 32.12
C LEU A 654 -37.28 1.14 32.45
N TYR A 655 -38.31 1.70 33.08
CA TYR A 655 -38.43 3.15 33.22
C TYR A 655 -37.82 3.72 34.49
N GLU A 656 -37.29 2.93 35.44
CA GLU A 656 -36.72 3.47 36.69
C GLU A 656 -35.18 3.59 36.70
N GLY A 657 -34.53 3.34 35.55
CA GLY A 657 -33.08 3.38 35.42
C GLY A 657 -32.37 2.15 36.02
N GLY A 658 -31.19 1.81 35.47
CA GLY A 658 -30.36 0.67 35.96
C GLY A 658 -30.27 -0.54 35.03
N ARG A 659 -30.86 -0.48 33.83
CA ARG A 659 -30.68 -1.51 32.78
C ARG A 659 -29.48 -1.19 31.88
N PRO A 660 -28.83 -2.19 31.26
CA PRO A 660 -27.83 -1.97 30.22
C PRO A 660 -28.37 -1.16 29.03
N ASP A 661 -27.53 -0.28 28.45
CA ASP A 661 -27.95 0.70 27.43
C ASP A 661 -28.64 0.11 26.20
N PHE A 662 -28.28 -1.12 25.79
CA PHE A 662 -28.87 -1.75 24.61
C PHE A 662 -30.38 -2.01 24.75
N LEU A 663 -30.92 -2.06 25.97
CA LEU A 663 -32.35 -2.26 26.24
C LEU A 663 -33.18 -0.99 26.02
N TYR A 664 -32.55 0.19 26.01
CA TYR A 664 -33.23 1.48 25.79
C TYR A 664 -33.39 1.85 24.32
N LYS A 665 -32.79 1.09 23.40
CA LYS A 665 -32.77 1.45 21.97
C LYS A 665 -34.16 1.74 21.39
N LYS A 666 -35.17 0.93 21.74
CA LYS A 666 -36.55 1.16 21.27
C LYS A 666 -37.15 2.46 21.81
N LEU A 667 -36.92 2.76 23.09
CA LEU A 667 -37.35 3.99 23.75
C LEU A 667 -36.62 5.20 23.14
N ASP A 668 -35.31 5.12 22.97
CA ASP A 668 -34.50 6.19 22.36
C ASP A 668 -34.94 6.47 20.91
N ASP A 669 -35.28 5.44 20.14
CA ASP A 669 -35.81 5.58 18.78
C ASP A 669 -37.21 6.19 18.75
N GLU A 670 -38.05 5.91 19.75
CA GLU A 670 -39.36 6.54 19.96
C GLU A 670 -39.22 8.02 20.34
N ILE A 671 -38.32 8.35 21.25
CA ILE A 671 -38.00 9.74 21.65
C ILE A 671 -37.53 10.56 20.44
N LYS A 672 -36.63 10.02 19.63
CA LYS A 672 -36.17 10.68 18.39
C LYS A 672 -37.31 10.93 17.40
N ARG A 673 -38.30 10.03 17.34
CA ARG A 673 -39.49 10.21 16.50
C ARG A 673 -40.39 11.34 17.00
N TYR A 674 -40.60 11.45 18.32
CA TYR A 674 -41.29 12.61 18.89
C TYR A 674 -40.55 13.92 18.62
N GLY A 675 -39.21 13.91 18.72
CA GLY A 675 -38.38 15.05 18.32
C GLY A 675 -38.62 15.46 16.85
N ARG A 676 -38.71 14.49 15.94
CA ARG A 676 -39.03 14.74 14.53
C ARG A 676 -40.43 15.34 14.35
N VAL A 677 -41.46 14.75 14.99
CA VAL A 677 -42.84 15.24 14.93
C VAL A 677 -42.96 16.70 15.35
N ILE A 678 -42.35 17.07 16.48
CA ILE A 678 -42.41 18.45 17.01
C ILE A 678 -41.59 19.41 16.14
N SER A 679 -40.50 18.93 15.54
CA SER A 679 -39.67 19.74 14.64
C SER A 679 -40.23 19.89 13.22
N ASN A 680 -41.25 19.12 12.86
CA ASN A 680 -41.85 19.12 11.53
C ASN A 680 -42.77 20.35 11.35
N PRO A 681 -42.48 21.27 10.41
CA PRO A 681 -43.32 22.45 10.18
C PRO A 681 -44.73 22.10 9.66
N ASP A 682 -44.91 20.92 9.06
CA ASP A 682 -46.19 20.45 8.52
C ASP A 682 -47.11 19.80 9.57
N ASN A 683 -46.68 19.76 10.83
CA ASN A 683 -47.51 19.35 11.97
C ASN A 683 -47.67 20.52 12.97
N PRO A 684 -48.85 20.70 13.59
CA PRO A 684 -49.06 21.67 14.66
C PRO A 684 -48.59 21.19 16.05
N VAL A 685 -47.99 20.00 16.16
CA VAL A 685 -47.56 19.45 17.46
C VAL A 685 -46.38 20.26 18.01
N ARG A 686 -46.50 20.80 19.22
CA ARG A 686 -45.47 21.64 19.86
C ARG A 686 -45.09 21.22 21.27
N GLY A 687 -45.71 20.18 21.81
CA GLY A 687 -45.36 19.64 23.12
C GLY A 687 -45.58 18.14 23.22
N LEU A 688 -44.84 17.51 24.12
CA LEU A 688 -45.02 16.12 24.53
C LEU A 688 -45.33 16.08 26.03
N THR A 689 -46.43 15.45 26.40
CA THR A 689 -46.76 15.15 27.80
C THR A 689 -46.67 13.66 28.06
N ILE A 690 -45.86 13.26 29.04
CA ILE A 690 -45.75 11.85 29.46
C ILE A 690 -46.36 11.70 30.85
N ILE A 691 -47.27 10.76 31.02
CA ILE A 691 -47.84 10.37 32.31
C ILE A 691 -47.25 9.02 32.73
N THR A 692 -46.72 8.94 33.95
CA THR A 692 -46.15 7.70 34.50
C THR A 692 -46.60 7.47 35.94
N ASN A 693 -46.52 6.23 36.43
CA ASN A 693 -47.10 5.86 37.73
C ASN A 693 -46.11 5.97 38.91
N THR A 694 -44.82 6.23 38.66
CA THR A 694 -43.82 6.40 39.73
C THR A 694 -42.92 7.63 39.51
N GLU A 695 -42.48 8.26 40.61
CA GLU A 695 -41.56 9.41 40.56
C GLU A 695 -40.21 9.04 39.94
N LYS A 696 -39.68 7.85 40.27
CA LYS A 696 -38.44 7.35 39.68
C LYS A 696 -38.53 7.23 38.15
N ALA A 697 -39.69 6.80 37.64
CA ALA A 697 -39.89 6.74 36.22
C ALA A 697 -39.97 8.12 35.57
N ALA A 698 -40.57 9.09 36.26
CA ALA A 698 -40.62 10.47 35.79
C ALA A 698 -39.22 11.08 35.69
N GLU A 699 -38.38 10.90 36.71
CA GLU A 699 -37.00 11.41 36.73
C GLU A 699 -36.15 10.81 35.60
N PHE A 700 -36.20 9.48 35.44
CA PHE A 700 -35.47 8.78 34.38
C PHE A 700 -35.90 9.22 32.98
N LEU A 701 -37.22 9.26 32.71
CA LEU A 701 -37.75 9.67 31.42
C LEU A 701 -37.39 11.14 31.12
N SER A 702 -37.46 12.03 32.11
CA SER A 702 -37.05 13.43 31.99
C SER A 702 -35.60 13.54 31.57
N SER A 703 -34.71 12.91 32.33
CA SER A 703 -33.26 12.95 32.09
C SER A 703 -32.89 12.33 30.73
N ARG A 704 -33.46 11.17 30.39
CA ARG A 704 -33.17 10.48 29.12
C ARG A 704 -33.66 11.32 27.93
N ILE A 705 -34.87 11.88 27.98
CA ILE A 705 -35.39 12.71 26.88
C ILE A 705 -34.56 13.98 26.69
N ARG A 706 -34.23 14.69 27.78
CA ARG A 706 -33.41 15.91 27.73
C ARG A 706 -32.00 15.64 27.22
N SER A 707 -31.40 14.50 27.57
CA SER A 707 -30.10 14.10 27.01
C SER A 707 -30.13 13.78 25.51
N ILE A 708 -31.27 13.33 24.97
CA ILE A 708 -31.41 12.99 23.54
C ILE A 708 -31.83 14.20 22.70
N LEU A 709 -32.75 15.03 23.20
CA LEU A 709 -33.41 16.11 22.43
C LEU A 709 -33.02 17.52 22.86
N GLY A 710 -32.25 17.66 23.94
CA GLY A 710 -31.82 18.95 24.51
C GLY A 710 -32.70 19.42 25.68
N GLU A 711 -32.14 20.32 26.49
CA GLU A 711 -32.80 20.86 27.70
C GLU A 711 -34.02 21.74 27.39
N ASP A 712 -34.04 22.39 26.23
CA ASP A 712 -35.12 23.28 25.81
C ASP A 712 -36.30 22.54 25.14
N PHE A 713 -36.27 21.20 25.13
CA PHE A 713 -37.34 20.41 24.51
C PHE A 713 -38.67 20.58 25.28
N PRO A 714 -39.81 20.85 24.59
CA PRO A 714 -41.10 21.15 25.22
C PRO A 714 -41.77 19.88 25.77
N LEU A 715 -41.27 19.42 26.92
CA LEU A 715 -41.68 18.21 27.61
C LEU A 715 -42.33 18.53 28.96
N THR A 716 -43.51 17.93 29.19
CA THR A 716 -44.15 17.89 30.50
C THR A 716 -44.22 16.44 30.98
N ILE A 717 -43.82 16.18 32.22
CA ILE A 717 -43.97 14.85 32.84
C ILE A 717 -44.91 14.97 34.03
N LYS A 718 -45.88 14.07 34.11
CA LYS A 718 -46.86 13.98 35.19
C LYS A 718 -46.79 12.62 35.86
N VAL A 719 -46.94 12.59 37.18
CA VAL A 719 -47.01 11.34 37.95
C VAL A 719 -48.46 11.10 38.34
N ALA A 720 -49.01 9.94 37.98
CA ALA A 720 -50.37 9.51 38.28
C ALA A 720 -50.36 8.04 38.72
N PRO A 721 -50.23 7.73 40.03
CA PRO A 721 -50.05 6.35 40.51
C PRO A 721 -51.19 5.39 40.15
#